data_AF-A0A813JLU0-F1
#
_entry.id   AF-A0A813JLU0-F1
#
_cell.length_a   1.000
_cell.length_b   1.000
_cell.length_c   1.000
_cell.angle_alpha   90.00
_cell.angle_beta   90.00
_cell.angle_gamma   90.00
#
_symmetry.space_group_name_H-M   'P 1'
#
loop_
_entity.id
_entity.type
_entity.pdbx_description
1 polymer ?
#
loop_
_entity_poly.entity_id
_entity_poly.type
_entity_poly.pdbx_seq_one_letter_code
_entity_poly.pdbx_strand_id
1 'polypeptide(L)'
;MSMHTTQEWHQHAHFNMYQAQHTHRKADRQQDASRKTHEDVTAENLTMYSELHSTLDQKVKISYRLVEKIQQRAESLDQSVKKTKQSHSDLEQALHDKEAPLSLCMWRMEQRERRPLREQVRDTVEVAMEVEKATLIDAQRKLKDSVRRTRACIQALEGKLEELKTDIQQKAQALSVDEMCLRTTTRSFQSVADKTASSAGFSRVSPSSVVSRRSTRHDVATHESSRNEVQRQQEAVRLNQSAVSREEAAKELRDDNAKLISRCEQASVQATAKSEKAMKERINENQGMRRRLEMELRETHNTINDTKSTISQTKSQIRSLEEPMELCSTCASWRKQRATREHILDPVTTTLQEHQMSLLKAHEELRSHHKSEKTVLQDLQERQERLKDDLRDKTAALHIDLNCLTHEATHMNGKPGKVISKNRLPRALKVDPSFVPSPGHTFKAPAFKISGNMKPDQFVHVLVYDYTRKSRLQQCSLEVALRHALDAASESAEFLEALSSFPVQLGIESGFILPAFQLFSFSESEEIVFLDTLMPGLVRGTGPRRELFVDRCLDTGDPFAERSIADEPRRVLEAKQSSVVPGTVLAILVPFREDEWNSRQPQLQAFVRHFQTQFLPAVPSDVEACVMILEQVQDGSNFNRGKLLNVGARWCRSRLCSDKDIILCLHDVDMLPDPSLMPFYCHCKQGECVHVGWINRKYDYASFFGGVCTLLLSDFLVAGGFPNNFWGWGREDDVLHSRLRLLGRCSVLLPAMEDGLVMQGPFFEKKQEKPEEVCPRQHSDNRICLQHVLGLDNIFDTPSFKVVDQEDCGWLSHILVDLSARQGSFSEFEADGGLKGSSARTLAKLLKAFEDVPLRDTFGWE
;
A
#
# COMPACT_ATOMS: atom_id res chain seq x y z
N MET A 1 41.76 52.83 -125.62
CA MET A 1 42.17 53.72 -124.52
C MET A 1 42.31 52.88 -123.27
N SER A 2 43.54 52.54 -122.89
CA SER A 2 43.88 51.93 -121.59
C SER A 2 44.29 53.08 -120.67
N MET A 3 43.67 53.20 -119.50
CA MET A 3 43.78 54.37 -118.62
C MET A 3 44.92 54.29 -117.59
N HIS A 4 45.82 53.30 -117.67
CA HIS A 4 46.92 53.11 -116.72
C HIS A 4 48.25 52.86 -117.43
N THR A 5 49.33 53.46 -116.94
CA THR A 5 50.70 53.22 -117.40
C THR A 5 51.23 51.88 -116.88
N THR A 6 52.20 51.26 -117.57
CA THR A 6 52.84 50.00 -117.11
C THR A 6 53.48 50.15 -115.72
N GLN A 7 54.02 51.34 -115.40
CA GLN A 7 54.57 51.66 -114.09
C GLN A 7 53.49 51.67 -112.99
N GLU A 8 52.33 52.25 -113.25
CA GLU A 8 51.18 52.25 -112.32
C GLU A 8 50.61 50.83 -112.11
N TRP A 9 50.58 49.99 -113.15
CA TRP A 9 50.17 48.58 -113.03
C TRP A 9 51.15 47.77 -112.17
N HIS A 10 52.47 47.93 -112.37
CA HIS A 10 53.48 47.27 -111.55
C HIS A 10 53.42 47.74 -110.08
N GLN A 11 53.22 49.04 -109.84
CA GLN A 11 53.04 49.57 -108.48
C GLN A 11 51.78 49.01 -107.81
N HIS A 12 50.67 48.92 -108.54
CA HIS A 12 49.43 48.33 -108.02
C HIS A 12 49.59 46.82 -107.75
N ALA A 13 50.27 46.07 -108.62
CA ALA A 13 50.56 44.66 -108.42
C ALA A 13 51.49 44.42 -107.22
N HIS A 14 52.54 45.22 -107.05
CA HIS A 14 53.42 45.16 -105.89
C HIS A 14 52.71 45.54 -104.59
N PHE A 15 51.82 46.55 -104.63
CA PHE A 15 50.99 46.92 -103.48
C PHE A 15 50.04 45.78 -103.08
N ASN A 16 49.40 45.12 -104.07
CA ASN A 16 48.53 43.96 -103.82
C ASN A 16 49.33 42.77 -103.26
N MET A 17 50.52 42.50 -103.79
CA MET A 17 51.41 41.45 -103.26
C MET A 17 51.89 41.76 -101.84
N TYR A 18 52.25 43.01 -101.55
CA TYR A 18 52.64 43.44 -100.20
C TYR A 18 51.47 43.33 -99.22
N GLN A 19 50.26 43.75 -99.63
CA GLN A 19 49.05 43.56 -98.83
C GLN A 19 48.75 42.08 -98.58
N ALA A 20 48.88 41.22 -99.60
CA ALA A 20 48.71 39.78 -99.46
C ALA A 20 49.74 39.17 -98.49
N GLN A 21 51.02 39.55 -98.60
CA GLN A 21 52.05 39.10 -97.67
C GLN A 21 51.81 39.59 -96.23
N HIS A 22 51.30 40.82 -96.07
CA HIS A 22 50.95 41.37 -94.77
C HIS A 22 49.73 40.65 -94.16
N THR A 23 48.69 40.34 -94.94
CA THR A 23 47.53 39.59 -94.47
C THR A 23 47.89 38.14 -94.15
N HIS A 24 48.76 37.48 -94.94
CA HIS A 24 49.32 36.16 -94.60
C HIS A 24 50.05 36.18 -93.26
N ARG A 25 50.99 37.12 -93.04
CA ARG A 25 51.71 37.23 -91.76
C ARG A 25 50.80 37.55 -90.56
N LYS A 26 49.66 38.22 -90.78
CA LYS A 26 48.65 38.47 -89.75
C LYS A 26 47.83 37.20 -89.47
N ALA A 27 47.47 36.45 -90.51
CA ALA A 27 46.79 35.17 -90.39
C ALA A 27 47.66 34.13 -89.69
N ASP A 28 48.95 34.03 -90.03
CA ASP A 28 49.91 33.13 -89.37
C ASP A 28 50.05 33.44 -87.88
N ARG A 29 50.22 34.72 -87.52
CA ARG A 29 50.25 35.16 -86.11
C ARG A 29 48.95 34.84 -85.37
N GLN A 30 47.80 34.99 -86.03
CA GLN A 30 46.51 34.65 -85.44
C GLN A 30 46.35 33.14 -85.28
N GLN A 31 46.79 32.34 -86.25
CA GLN A 31 46.78 30.87 -86.18
C GLN A 31 47.70 30.35 -85.09
N ASP A 32 48.90 30.93 -84.94
CA ASP A 32 49.84 30.58 -83.87
C ASP A 32 49.30 30.96 -82.48
N ALA A 33 48.70 32.16 -82.35
CA ALA A 33 48.03 32.58 -81.12
C ALA A 33 46.82 31.69 -80.79
N SER A 34 46.03 31.31 -81.80
CA SER A 34 44.89 30.39 -81.64
C SER A 34 45.35 29.00 -81.23
N ARG A 35 46.37 28.44 -81.90
CA ARG A 35 46.93 27.12 -81.59
C ARG A 35 47.47 27.08 -80.16
N LYS A 36 48.24 28.09 -79.76
CA LYS A 36 48.74 28.20 -78.38
C LYS A 36 47.60 28.31 -77.36
N THR A 37 46.58 29.12 -77.65
CA THR A 37 45.40 29.24 -76.76
C THR A 37 44.63 27.92 -76.67
N HIS A 38 44.49 27.18 -77.78
CA HIS A 38 43.86 25.86 -77.76
C HIS A 38 44.68 24.87 -76.93
N GLU A 39 46.01 24.84 -77.09
CA GLU A 39 46.91 23.98 -76.30
C GLU A 39 46.84 24.32 -74.79
N ASP A 40 46.90 25.61 -74.44
CA ASP A 40 46.82 26.09 -73.05
C ASP A 40 45.46 25.73 -72.41
N VAL A 41 44.34 25.96 -73.11
CA VAL A 41 42.99 25.63 -72.63
C VAL A 41 42.77 24.12 -72.53
N THR A 42 43.29 23.35 -73.49
CA THR A 42 43.21 21.87 -73.42
C THR A 42 44.03 21.34 -72.25
N ALA A 43 45.24 21.86 -72.01
CA ALA A 43 46.07 21.46 -70.88
C ALA A 43 45.43 21.84 -69.52
N GLU A 44 44.86 23.04 -69.40
CA GLU A 44 44.14 23.49 -68.20
C GLU A 44 42.89 22.63 -67.94
N ASN A 45 42.09 22.36 -68.97
CA ASN A 45 40.93 21.48 -68.85
C ASN A 45 41.30 20.07 -68.42
N LEU A 46 42.33 19.46 -69.02
CA LEU A 46 42.82 18.13 -68.62
C LEU A 46 43.28 18.11 -67.15
N THR A 47 43.94 19.17 -66.70
CA THR A 47 44.37 19.33 -65.30
C THR A 47 43.16 19.42 -64.37
N MET A 48 42.17 20.26 -64.68
CA MET A 48 40.94 20.38 -63.88
C MET A 48 40.14 19.07 -63.82
N TYR A 49 40.05 18.32 -64.93
CA TYR A 49 39.41 17.01 -64.93
C TYR A 49 40.15 16.00 -64.04
N SER A 50 41.48 16.00 -64.08
CA SER A 50 42.30 15.14 -63.22
C SER A 50 42.12 15.48 -61.74
N GLU A 51 42.10 16.76 -61.39
CA GLU A 51 41.87 17.24 -60.00
C GLU A 51 40.47 16.87 -59.50
N LEU A 52 39.44 17.08 -60.34
CA LEU A 52 38.06 16.71 -60.02
C LEU A 52 37.91 15.19 -59.82
N HIS A 53 38.50 14.40 -60.72
CA HIS A 53 38.47 12.95 -60.62
C HIS A 53 39.14 12.45 -59.34
N SER A 54 40.33 12.97 -59.01
CA SER A 54 41.04 12.63 -57.77
C SER A 54 40.22 12.98 -56.53
N THR A 55 39.57 14.15 -56.52
CA THR A 55 38.76 14.62 -55.38
C THR A 55 37.49 13.77 -55.21
N LEU A 56 36.80 13.43 -56.30
CA LEU A 56 35.64 12.52 -56.28
C LEU A 56 36.02 11.12 -55.81
N ASP A 57 37.13 10.56 -56.31
CA ASP A 57 37.63 9.25 -55.89
C ASP A 57 37.93 9.21 -54.38
N GLN A 58 38.58 10.26 -53.86
CA GLN A 58 38.82 10.39 -52.42
C GLN A 58 37.51 10.46 -51.61
N LYS A 59 36.53 11.26 -52.06
CA LYS A 59 35.22 11.37 -51.40
C LYS A 59 34.45 10.05 -51.39
N VAL A 60 34.44 9.31 -52.51
CA VAL A 60 33.84 7.98 -52.61
C VAL A 60 34.49 7.01 -51.63
N LYS A 61 35.83 6.97 -51.58
CA LYS A 61 36.58 6.12 -50.63
C LYS A 61 36.27 6.45 -49.16
N ILE A 62 36.15 7.73 -48.81
CA ILE A 62 35.79 8.17 -47.46
C ILE A 62 34.35 7.77 -47.13
N SER A 63 33.40 8.05 -48.02
CA SER A 63 31.99 7.68 -47.83
C SER A 63 31.81 6.16 -47.68
N TYR A 64 32.54 5.35 -48.45
CA TYR A 64 32.55 3.90 -48.30
C TYR A 64 33.00 3.47 -46.88
N ARG A 65 34.14 3.99 -46.41
CA ARG A 65 34.66 3.69 -45.06
C ARG A 65 33.71 4.13 -43.95
N LEU A 66 33.02 5.25 -44.12
CA LEU A 66 32.03 5.72 -43.14
C LEU A 66 30.83 4.77 -43.08
N VAL A 67 30.26 4.42 -44.23
CA VAL A 67 29.13 3.48 -44.31
C VAL A 67 29.50 2.14 -43.69
N GLU A 68 30.66 1.58 -44.05
CA GLU A 68 31.16 0.32 -43.49
C GLU A 68 31.28 0.37 -41.95
N LYS A 69 31.88 1.42 -41.39
CA LYS A 69 32.03 1.57 -39.93
C LYS A 69 30.70 1.68 -39.20
N ILE A 70 29.75 2.42 -39.76
CA ILE A 70 28.44 2.62 -39.12
C ILE A 70 27.60 1.35 -39.25
N GLN A 71 27.71 0.62 -40.36
CA GLN A 71 27.10 -0.70 -40.56
C GLN A 71 27.58 -1.71 -39.52
N GLN A 72 28.90 -1.83 -39.32
CA GLN A 72 29.48 -2.70 -38.27
C GLN A 72 28.98 -2.32 -36.87
N ARG A 73 28.81 -1.03 -36.59
CA ARG A 73 28.25 -0.56 -35.31
C ARG A 73 26.78 -0.93 -35.16
N ALA A 74 25.97 -0.77 -36.21
CA ALA A 74 24.56 -1.15 -36.18
C ALA A 74 24.39 -2.66 -35.91
N GLU A 75 25.24 -3.50 -36.49
CA GLU A 75 25.25 -4.96 -36.24
C GLU A 75 25.62 -5.29 -34.79
N SER A 76 26.64 -4.65 -34.23
CA SER A 76 26.99 -4.79 -32.81
C SER A 76 25.82 -4.38 -31.90
N LEU A 77 25.19 -3.24 -32.20
CA LEU A 77 24.10 -2.69 -31.41
C LEU A 77 22.86 -3.59 -31.46
N ASP A 78 22.53 -4.15 -32.62
CA ASP A 78 21.46 -5.15 -32.77
C ASP A 78 21.69 -6.39 -31.91
N GLN A 79 22.93 -6.90 -31.85
CA GLN A 79 23.29 -7.99 -30.94
C GLN A 79 23.14 -7.58 -29.46
N SER A 80 23.48 -6.34 -29.10
CA SER A 80 23.29 -5.82 -27.75
C SER A 80 21.81 -5.70 -27.39
N VAL A 81 20.95 -5.27 -28.32
CA VAL A 81 19.48 -5.27 -28.14
C VAL A 81 18.98 -6.69 -27.87
N LYS A 82 19.39 -7.67 -28.67
CA LYS A 82 19.01 -9.09 -28.48
C LYS A 82 19.40 -9.62 -27.09
N LYS A 83 20.64 -9.38 -26.66
CA LYS A 83 21.12 -9.78 -25.31
C LYS A 83 20.35 -9.07 -24.20
N THR A 84 19.96 -7.82 -24.38
CA THR A 84 19.20 -7.04 -23.39
C THR A 84 17.74 -7.51 -23.32
N LYS A 85 17.14 -7.89 -24.44
CA LYS A 85 15.83 -8.56 -24.48
C LYS A 85 15.85 -9.91 -23.77
N GLN A 86 16.91 -10.71 -23.94
CA GLN A 86 17.08 -11.95 -23.16
C GLN A 86 17.13 -11.65 -21.65
N SER A 87 17.96 -10.69 -21.22
CA SER A 87 18.03 -10.30 -19.81
C SER A 87 16.68 -9.81 -19.24
N HIS A 88 15.86 -9.12 -20.05
CA HIS A 88 14.49 -8.76 -19.66
C HIS A 88 13.60 -10.00 -19.48
N SER A 89 13.67 -10.96 -20.39
CA SER A 89 12.95 -12.23 -20.26
C SER A 89 13.36 -13.01 -19.01
N ASP A 90 14.66 -13.03 -18.69
CA ASP A 90 15.18 -13.72 -17.49
C ASP A 90 14.65 -13.05 -16.21
N LEU A 91 14.54 -11.71 -16.19
CA LEU A 91 13.94 -10.97 -15.08
C LEU A 91 12.43 -11.24 -14.92
N GLU A 92 11.68 -11.31 -16.03
CA GLU A 92 10.25 -11.62 -16.01
C GLU A 92 10.00 -13.05 -15.51
N GLN A 93 10.81 -14.02 -15.95
CA GLN A 93 10.75 -15.38 -15.44
C GLN A 93 11.06 -15.40 -13.93
N ALA A 94 12.14 -14.75 -13.51
CA ALA A 94 12.51 -14.68 -12.09
C ALA A 94 11.43 -14.02 -11.23
N LEU A 95 10.68 -13.06 -11.78
CA LEU A 95 9.55 -12.41 -11.10
C LEU A 95 8.36 -13.37 -10.96
N HIS A 96 8.01 -14.08 -12.04
CA HIS A 96 6.94 -15.07 -12.05
C HIS A 96 7.23 -16.23 -11.07
N ASP A 97 8.48 -16.68 -11.00
CA ASP A 97 8.91 -17.74 -10.08
C ASP A 97 8.70 -17.38 -8.59
N LYS A 98 8.48 -16.10 -8.25
CA LYS A 98 8.15 -15.65 -6.88
C LYS A 98 6.66 -15.72 -6.53
N GLU A 99 5.77 -15.88 -7.50
CA GLU A 99 4.32 -15.90 -7.27
C GLU A 99 3.87 -17.16 -6.52
N ALA A 100 4.37 -18.33 -6.93
CA ALA A 100 4.06 -19.60 -6.29
C ALA A 100 4.48 -19.67 -4.80
N PRO A 101 5.75 -19.38 -4.42
CA PRO A 101 6.15 -19.41 -3.01
C PRO A 101 5.43 -18.35 -2.17
N LEU A 102 5.15 -17.15 -2.72
CA LEU A 102 4.41 -16.13 -2.00
C LEU A 102 2.96 -16.57 -1.74
N SER A 103 2.32 -17.17 -2.74
CA SER A 103 0.97 -17.73 -2.60
C SER A 103 0.93 -18.85 -1.56
N LEU A 104 1.93 -19.73 -1.56
CA LEU A 104 2.05 -20.79 -0.55
C LEU A 104 2.20 -20.21 0.85
N CYS A 105 3.10 -19.24 1.02
CA CYS A 105 3.35 -18.57 2.30
C CYS A 105 2.07 -17.90 2.82
N MET A 106 1.36 -17.16 1.98
CA MET A 106 0.10 -16.51 2.34
C MET A 106 -0.97 -17.54 2.72
N TRP A 107 -1.13 -18.60 1.94
CA TRP A 107 -2.09 -19.66 2.25
C TRP A 107 -1.76 -20.35 3.58
N ARG A 108 -0.48 -20.63 3.86
CA ARG A 108 -0.04 -21.21 5.14
C ARG A 108 -0.36 -20.30 6.33
N MET A 109 -0.16 -18.99 6.18
CA MET A 109 -0.57 -18.00 7.19
C MET A 109 -2.08 -18.04 7.41
N GLU A 110 -2.87 -17.99 6.34
CA GLU A 110 -4.35 -18.04 6.41
C GLU A 110 -4.86 -19.34 7.07
N GLN A 111 -4.26 -20.50 6.75
CA GLN A 111 -4.65 -21.75 7.40
C GLN A 111 -4.37 -21.72 8.90
N ARG A 112 -3.28 -21.08 9.33
CA ARG A 112 -2.90 -21.01 10.74
C ARG A 112 -3.72 -20.01 11.54
N GLU A 113 -4.30 -19.01 10.90
CA GLU A 113 -5.34 -18.16 11.50
C GLU A 113 -6.61 -18.96 11.87
N ARG A 114 -6.81 -20.15 11.28
CA ARG A 114 -7.95 -21.03 11.59
C ARG A 114 -7.71 -21.97 12.78
N ARG A 115 -6.54 -21.89 13.43
CA ARG A 115 -6.27 -22.66 14.65
C ARG A 115 -7.23 -22.26 15.78
N PRO A 116 -7.54 -23.17 16.72
CA PRO A 116 -8.32 -22.84 17.92
C PRO A 116 -7.73 -21.63 18.66
N LEU A 117 -8.57 -20.78 19.26
CA LEU A 117 -8.14 -19.53 19.89
C LEU A 117 -7.03 -19.71 20.94
N ARG A 118 -7.07 -20.80 21.72
CA ARG A 118 -6.02 -21.13 22.71
C ARG A 118 -4.66 -21.49 22.09
N GLU A 119 -4.65 -21.89 20.82
CA GLU A 119 -3.47 -22.28 20.04
C GLU A 119 -3.03 -21.18 19.05
N GLN A 120 -3.78 -20.07 18.95
CA GLN A 120 -3.39 -18.88 18.20
C GLN A 120 -2.37 -18.07 19.00
N VAL A 121 -1.10 -18.47 18.86
CA VAL A 121 0.03 -17.83 19.52
C VAL A 121 1.07 -17.40 18.50
N ARG A 122 1.69 -16.25 18.75
CA ARG A 122 2.81 -15.76 17.95
C ARG A 122 4.04 -16.65 18.18
N ASP A 123 4.20 -17.64 17.31
CA ASP A 123 5.26 -18.64 17.39
C ASP A 123 6.39 -18.39 16.38
N THR A 124 7.44 -19.21 16.46
CA THR A 124 8.61 -19.12 15.57
C THR A 124 8.27 -19.30 14.10
N VAL A 125 7.18 -20.01 13.79
CA VAL A 125 6.73 -20.21 12.41
C VAL A 125 6.03 -18.97 11.89
N GLU A 126 5.19 -18.30 12.70
CA GLU A 126 4.56 -17.03 12.28
C GLU A 126 5.62 -15.98 11.95
N VAL A 127 6.62 -15.80 12.82
CA VAL A 127 7.73 -14.88 12.57
C VAL A 127 8.51 -15.27 11.31
N ALA A 128 8.80 -16.57 11.12
CA ALA A 128 9.53 -17.03 9.94
C ALA A 128 8.74 -16.85 8.63
N MET A 129 7.42 -17.06 8.64
CA MET A 129 6.55 -16.83 7.48
C MET A 129 6.35 -15.33 7.19
N GLU A 130 6.29 -14.47 8.21
CA GLU A 130 6.29 -13.00 8.02
C GLU A 130 7.55 -12.54 7.30
N VAL A 131 8.72 -13.05 7.73
CA VAL A 131 10.01 -12.78 7.09
C VAL A 131 10.06 -13.34 5.66
N GLU A 132 9.55 -14.55 5.43
CA GLU A 132 9.44 -15.14 4.08
C GLU A 132 8.58 -14.28 3.16
N LYS A 133 7.37 -13.91 3.60
CA LYS A 133 6.46 -13.02 2.86
C LYS A 133 7.12 -11.68 2.55
N ALA A 134 7.76 -11.04 3.53
CA ALA A 134 8.44 -9.77 3.33
C ALA A 134 9.59 -9.89 2.31
N THR A 135 10.39 -10.95 2.42
CA THR A 135 11.51 -11.23 1.51
C THR A 135 11.04 -11.46 0.07
N LEU A 136 9.96 -12.22 -0.12
CA LEU A 136 9.39 -12.49 -1.44
C LEU A 136 8.80 -11.24 -2.08
N ILE A 137 8.08 -10.40 -1.30
CA ILE A 137 7.53 -9.13 -1.78
C ILE A 137 8.65 -8.14 -2.15
N ASP A 138 9.70 -8.05 -1.33
CA ASP A 138 10.85 -7.20 -1.64
C ASP A 138 11.59 -7.68 -2.90
N ALA A 139 11.77 -8.98 -3.07
CA ALA A 139 12.33 -9.57 -4.29
C ALA A 139 11.48 -9.24 -5.52
N GLN A 140 10.15 -9.39 -5.45
CA GLN A 140 9.24 -9.02 -6.53
C GLN A 140 9.34 -7.53 -6.89
N ARG A 141 9.41 -6.64 -5.89
CA ARG A 141 9.58 -5.20 -6.09
C ARG A 141 10.88 -4.89 -6.83
N LYS A 142 12.01 -5.39 -6.33
CA LYS A 142 13.33 -5.16 -6.94
C LYS A 142 13.40 -5.69 -8.39
N LEU A 143 12.82 -6.86 -8.65
CA LEU A 143 12.75 -7.43 -10.00
C LEU A 143 11.86 -6.58 -10.91
N LYS A 144 10.68 -6.13 -10.46
CA LYS A 144 9.80 -5.23 -11.22
C LYS A 144 10.48 -3.90 -11.59
N ASP A 145 11.22 -3.31 -10.66
CA ASP A 145 11.98 -2.08 -10.91
C ASP A 145 13.08 -2.31 -11.95
N SER A 146 13.78 -3.44 -11.90
CA SER A 146 14.78 -3.80 -12.91
C SER A 146 14.17 -4.13 -14.27
N VAL A 147 12.99 -4.75 -14.33
CA VAL A 147 12.23 -4.96 -15.58
C VAL A 147 11.93 -3.62 -16.23
N ARG A 148 11.44 -2.63 -15.46
CA ARG A 148 11.16 -1.28 -15.98
C ARG A 148 12.42 -0.59 -16.52
N ARG A 149 13.53 -0.64 -15.77
CA ARG A 149 14.82 -0.07 -16.21
C ARG A 149 15.36 -0.74 -17.47
N THR A 150 15.28 -2.06 -17.54
CA THR A 150 15.75 -2.85 -18.70
C THR A 150 14.90 -2.58 -19.93
N ARG A 151 13.58 -2.43 -19.78
CA ARG A 151 12.67 -2.02 -20.87
C ARG A 151 13.00 -0.64 -21.42
N ALA A 152 13.26 0.34 -20.55
CA ALA A 152 13.70 1.67 -20.97
C ALA A 152 15.05 1.63 -21.70
N CYS A 153 15.99 0.79 -21.24
CA CYS A 153 17.26 0.57 -21.91
C CYS A 153 17.08 -0.05 -23.31
N ILE A 154 16.17 -1.03 -23.48
CA ILE A 154 15.85 -1.62 -24.78
C ILE A 154 15.36 -0.53 -25.74
N GLN A 155 14.40 0.30 -25.31
CA GLN A 155 13.89 1.41 -26.13
C GLN A 155 14.99 2.40 -26.53
N ALA A 156 15.90 2.74 -25.61
CA ALA A 156 17.02 3.64 -25.88
C ALA A 156 18.03 3.06 -26.89
N LEU A 157 18.29 1.75 -26.83
CA LEU A 157 19.14 1.04 -27.78
C LEU A 157 18.48 0.94 -29.16
N GLU A 158 17.20 0.57 -29.22
CA GLU A 158 16.42 0.50 -30.47
C GLU A 158 16.33 1.86 -31.15
N GLY A 159 16.12 2.94 -30.39
CA GLY A 159 16.16 4.30 -30.92
C GLY A 159 17.52 4.67 -31.51
N LYS A 160 18.63 4.23 -30.88
CA LYS A 160 19.98 4.49 -31.42
C LYS A 160 20.31 3.63 -32.65
N LEU A 161 19.76 2.43 -32.70
CA LEU A 161 19.86 1.56 -33.87
C LEU A 161 19.14 2.17 -35.06
N GLU A 162 17.97 2.78 -34.86
CA GLU A 162 17.23 3.46 -35.92
C GLU A 162 17.95 4.71 -36.44
N GLU A 163 18.58 5.48 -35.54
CA GLU A 163 19.41 6.63 -35.91
C GLU A 163 20.61 6.20 -36.78
N LEU A 164 21.29 5.10 -36.41
CA LEU A 164 22.38 4.52 -37.21
C LEU A 164 21.89 4.03 -38.58
N LYS A 165 20.73 3.34 -38.64
CA LYS A 165 20.15 2.86 -39.90
C LYS A 165 19.79 4.01 -40.84
N THR A 166 19.22 5.09 -40.30
CA THR A 166 18.90 6.30 -41.07
C THR A 166 20.17 6.93 -41.63
N ASP A 167 21.23 7.03 -40.82
CA ASP A 167 22.51 7.59 -41.24
C ASP A 167 23.20 6.74 -42.33
N ILE A 168 23.15 5.40 -42.18
CA ILE A 168 23.60 4.43 -43.20
C ILE A 168 22.84 4.67 -44.51
N GLN A 169 21.51 4.77 -44.47
CA GLN A 169 20.69 4.97 -45.66
C GLN A 169 21.06 6.27 -46.39
N GLN A 170 21.15 7.38 -45.67
CA GLN A 170 21.51 8.68 -46.25
C GLN A 170 22.92 8.67 -46.85
N LYS A 171 23.90 8.10 -46.14
CA LYS A 171 25.28 8.03 -46.62
C LYS A 171 25.45 7.04 -47.77
N ALA A 172 24.72 5.92 -47.78
CA ALA A 172 24.72 4.95 -48.88
C ALA A 172 24.08 5.54 -50.15
N GLN A 173 23.00 6.32 -50.02
CA GLN A 173 22.43 7.06 -51.14
C GLN A 173 23.43 8.08 -51.69
N ALA A 174 24.05 8.88 -50.81
CA ALA A 174 25.06 9.86 -51.23
C ALA A 174 26.26 9.19 -51.92
N LEU A 175 26.73 8.06 -51.38
CA LEU A 175 27.80 7.25 -51.99
C LEU A 175 27.41 6.77 -53.39
N SER A 176 26.19 6.27 -53.59
CA SER A 176 25.70 5.83 -54.90
C SER A 176 25.69 6.96 -55.94
N VAL A 177 25.28 8.16 -55.53
CA VAL A 177 25.33 9.36 -56.38
C VAL A 177 26.78 9.73 -56.70
N ASP A 178 27.65 9.80 -55.70
CA ASP A 178 29.08 10.13 -55.87
C ASP A 178 29.78 9.10 -56.79
N GLU A 179 29.46 7.80 -56.68
CA GLU A 179 29.93 6.75 -57.59
C GLU A 179 29.47 6.98 -59.03
N MET A 180 28.21 7.36 -59.23
CA MET A 180 27.67 7.66 -60.56
C MET A 180 28.36 8.88 -61.19
N CYS A 181 28.61 9.92 -60.39
CA CYS A 181 29.40 11.08 -60.81
C CYS A 181 30.82 10.68 -61.18
N LEU A 182 31.51 9.90 -60.35
CA LEU A 182 32.87 9.42 -60.62
C LEU A 182 32.94 8.61 -61.92
N ARG A 183 32.03 7.66 -62.12
CA ARG A 183 31.95 6.85 -63.36
C ARG A 183 31.71 7.73 -64.59
N THR A 184 30.80 8.69 -64.50
CA THR A 184 30.46 9.59 -65.61
C THR A 184 31.64 10.50 -65.95
N THR A 185 32.26 11.13 -64.95
CA THR A 185 33.46 11.97 -65.13
C THR A 185 34.60 11.17 -65.76
N THR A 186 34.79 9.91 -65.36
CA THR A 186 35.81 9.02 -65.95
C THR A 186 35.56 8.78 -67.44
N ARG A 187 34.31 8.49 -67.83
CA ARG A 187 33.92 8.28 -69.23
C ARG A 187 34.07 9.55 -70.08
N SER A 188 33.62 10.69 -69.56
CA SER A 188 33.73 11.97 -70.24
C SER A 188 35.18 12.40 -70.43
N PHE A 189 36.02 12.21 -69.41
CA PHE A 189 37.46 12.49 -69.49
C PHE A 189 38.15 11.62 -70.54
N GLN A 190 37.90 10.31 -70.56
CA GLN A 190 38.44 9.40 -71.58
C GLN A 190 38.05 9.86 -73.00
N SER A 191 36.77 10.23 -73.21
CA SER A 191 36.32 10.74 -74.51
C SER A 191 37.00 12.05 -74.94
N VAL A 192 37.23 12.97 -73.99
CA VAL A 192 37.94 14.24 -74.27
C VAL A 192 39.41 13.97 -74.56
N ALA A 193 40.07 13.16 -73.74
CA ALA A 193 41.47 12.77 -73.89
C ALA A 193 41.71 12.10 -75.26
N ASP A 194 40.87 11.14 -75.66
CA ASP A 194 40.97 10.41 -76.93
C ASP A 194 40.78 11.33 -78.15
N LYS A 195 39.84 12.28 -78.09
CA LYS A 195 39.60 13.28 -79.14
C LYS A 195 40.74 14.30 -79.25
N THR A 196 41.38 14.65 -78.14
CA THR A 196 42.53 15.56 -78.15
C THR A 196 43.82 14.85 -78.58
N ALA A 197 43.98 13.57 -78.27
CA ALA A 197 45.14 12.76 -78.67
C ALA A 197 45.15 12.43 -80.18
N SER A 198 43.98 12.31 -80.80
CA SER A 198 43.85 12.02 -82.25
C SER A 198 44.13 13.23 -83.16
N SER A 199 44.35 14.42 -82.59
CA SER A 199 44.65 15.65 -83.33
C SER A 199 46.07 16.20 -83.10
N ALA A 200 46.90 15.55 -82.28
CA ALA A 200 48.23 16.06 -81.93
C ALA A 200 49.33 15.01 -82.15
N GLY A 201 50.17 15.23 -83.17
CA GLY A 201 51.52 14.66 -83.24
C GLY A 201 52.33 15.14 -82.04
N PHE A 202 52.96 14.20 -81.34
CA PHE A 202 53.57 14.34 -80.03
C PHE A 202 54.65 15.44 -79.95
N SER A 203 54.61 16.25 -78.89
CA SER A 203 55.81 16.77 -78.21
C SER A 203 55.49 17.06 -76.74
N ARG A 204 56.24 16.40 -75.86
CA ARG A 204 56.23 16.58 -74.40
C ARG A 204 56.71 18.00 -74.10
N VAL A 205 55.85 18.83 -73.51
CA VAL A 205 56.25 20.13 -72.94
C VAL A 205 56.12 20.03 -71.42
N SER A 206 57.20 20.36 -70.73
CA SER A 206 57.30 20.44 -69.28
C SER A 206 56.36 21.51 -68.71
N PRO A 207 55.83 21.35 -67.49
CA PRO A 207 54.87 22.28 -66.93
C PRO A 207 55.55 23.62 -66.64
N SER A 208 55.25 24.62 -67.46
CA SER A 208 55.60 26.01 -67.14
C SER A 208 54.52 26.57 -66.23
N SER A 209 54.95 27.20 -65.15
CA SER A 209 54.14 27.78 -64.08
C SER A 209 53.21 28.88 -64.61
N VAL A 210 51.98 28.51 -64.99
CA VAL A 210 50.92 29.48 -65.20
C VAL A 210 50.35 29.82 -63.82
N VAL A 211 50.80 30.96 -63.29
CA VAL A 211 50.21 31.59 -62.10
C VAL A 211 48.81 32.04 -62.48
N SER A 212 47.82 31.16 -62.26
CA SER A 212 46.41 31.54 -62.29
C SER A 212 46.19 32.54 -61.16
N ARG A 213 45.82 33.78 -61.49
CA ARG A 213 45.33 34.77 -60.51
C ARG A 213 44.01 34.25 -59.94
N ARG A 214 44.09 33.34 -58.97
CA ARG A 214 42.93 32.86 -58.20
C ARG A 214 42.39 34.04 -57.39
N SER A 215 41.10 34.30 -57.55
CA SER A 215 40.37 35.31 -56.80
C SER A 215 40.19 34.85 -55.34
N THR A 216 40.36 35.75 -54.37
CA THR A 216 40.20 35.49 -52.93
C THR A 216 38.82 34.89 -52.56
N ARG A 217 37.80 35.07 -53.40
CA ARG A 217 36.48 34.42 -53.24
C ARG A 217 36.49 32.91 -53.48
N HIS A 218 37.38 32.40 -54.33
CA HIS A 218 37.47 30.97 -54.63
C HIS A 218 38.13 30.22 -53.46
N ASP A 219 39.16 30.79 -52.86
CA ASP A 219 39.86 30.19 -51.71
C ASP A 219 38.93 30.02 -50.49
N VAL A 220 38.06 31.01 -50.21
CA VAL A 220 37.06 30.94 -49.12
C VAL A 220 36.07 29.79 -49.32
N ALA A 221 35.55 29.60 -50.54
CA ALA A 221 34.60 28.53 -50.86
C ALA A 221 35.26 27.14 -50.76
N THR A 222 36.53 27.01 -51.14
CA THR A 222 37.29 25.75 -51.01
C THR A 222 37.56 25.40 -49.54
N HIS A 223 37.86 26.40 -48.70
CA HIS A 223 38.02 26.20 -47.26
C HIS A 223 36.71 25.80 -46.57
N GLU A 224 35.59 26.41 -46.95
CA GLU A 224 34.26 26.07 -46.43
C GLU A 224 33.85 24.64 -46.81
N SER A 225 34.05 24.25 -48.07
CA SER A 225 33.77 22.88 -48.54
C SER A 225 34.58 21.82 -47.78
N SER A 226 35.87 22.08 -47.55
CA SER A 226 36.74 21.17 -46.80
C SER A 226 36.30 21.04 -45.33
N ARG A 227 35.87 22.14 -44.71
CA ARG A 227 35.36 22.15 -43.34
C ARG A 227 34.05 21.34 -43.21
N ASN A 228 33.15 21.44 -44.18
CA ASN A 228 31.88 20.70 -44.19
C ASN A 228 32.10 19.18 -44.29
N GLU A 229 33.07 18.75 -45.10
CA GLU A 229 33.41 17.32 -45.22
C GLU A 229 34.05 16.77 -43.92
N VAL A 230 34.91 17.55 -43.26
CA VAL A 230 35.45 17.18 -41.94
C VAL A 230 34.34 17.09 -40.91
N GLN A 231 33.39 18.02 -40.90
CA GLN A 231 32.26 18.01 -39.97
C GLN A 231 31.38 16.76 -40.18
N ARG A 232 31.06 16.40 -41.43
CA ARG A 232 30.30 15.17 -41.74
C ARG A 232 30.97 13.92 -41.19
N GLN A 233 32.31 13.83 -41.27
CA GLN A 233 33.07 12.71 -40.71
C GLN A 233 33.03 12.72 -39.17
N GLN A 234 33.15 13.90 -38.54
CA GLN A 234 33.09 14.04 -37.09
C GLN A 234 31.70 13.68 -36.54
N GLU A 235 30.63 14.01 -37.23
CA GLU A 235 29.25 13.63 -36.85
C GLU A 235 29.07 12.11 -36.84
N ALA A 236 29.58 11.41 -37.86
CA ALA A 236 29.58 9.94 -37.89
C ALA A 236 30.38 9.32 -36.74
N VAL A 237 31.53 9.91 -36.39
CA VAL A 237 32.34 9.48 -35.24
C VAL A 237 31.59 9.69 -33.93
N ARG A 238 30.95 10.85 -33.76
CA ARG A 238 30.18 11.18 -32.55
C ARG A 238 28.98 10.24 -32.38
N LEU A 239 28.28 9.92 -33.47
CA LEU A 239 27.18 8.96 -33.46
C LEU A 239 27.65 7.56 -33.04
N ASN A 240 28.79 7.10 -33.59
CA ASN A 240 29.40 5.83 -33.22
C ASN A 240 29.81 5.80 -31.74
N GLN A 241 30.49 6.85 -31.23
CA GLN A 241 30.87 6.96 -29.82
C GLN A 241 29.64 6.95 -28.89
N SER A 242 28.58 7.66 -29.26
CA SER A 242 27.32 7.65 -28.51
C SER A 242 26.67 6.27 -28.49
N ALA A 243 26.74 5.51 -29.58
CA ALA A 243 26.25 4.13 -29.62
C ALA A 243 27.07 3.20 -28.70
N VAL A 244 28.40 3.30 -28.73
CA VAL A 244 29.31 2.53 -27.85
C VAL A 244 28.98 2.76 -26.38
N SER A 245 28.82 4.02 -25.97
CA SER A 245 28.47 4.36 -24.58
C SER A 245 27.13 3.74 -24.14
N ARG A 246 26.14 3.68 -25.04
CA ARG A 246 24.87 3.01 -24.75
C ARG A 246 25.00 1.49 -24.67
N GLU A 247 25.82 0.87 -25.52
CA GLU A 247 26.11 -0.57 -25.46
C GLU A 247 26.80 -0.96 -24.14
N GLU A 248 27.74 -0.14 -23.67
CA GLU A 248 28.44 -0.34 -22.40
C GLU A 248 27.48 -0.23 -21.21
N ALA A 249 26.65 0.82 -21.16
CA ALA A 249 25.63 0.97 -20.13
C ALA A 249 24.63 -0.20 -20.13
N ALA A 250 24.24 -0.69 -21.31
CA ALA A 250 23.38 -1.87 -21.42
C ALA A 250 24.06 -3.15 -20.93
N LYS A 251 25.38 -3.29 -21.15
CA LYS A 251 26.14 -4.43 -20.63
C LYS A 251 26.20 -4.42 -19.11
N GLU A 252 26.52 -3.27 -18.51
CA GLU A 252 26.54 -3.11 -17.06
C GLU A 252 25.18 -3.43 -16.43
N LEU A 253 24.10 -2.92 -17.03
CA LEU A 253 22.73 -3.21 -16.58
C LEU A 253 22.41 -4.71 -16.63
N ARG A 254 22.84 -5.43 -17.67
CA ARG A 254 22.64 -6.89 -17.76
C ARG A 254 23.43 -7.65 -16.69
N ASP A 255 24.66 -7.24 -16.42
CA ASP A 255 25.50 -7.85 -15.38
C ASP A 255 24.88 -7.61 -13.98
N ASP A 256 24.31 -6.43 -13.74
CA ASP A 256 23.59 -6.12 -12.51
C ASP A 256 22.27 -6.89 -12.39
N ASN A 257 21.53 -7.04 -13.49
CA ASN A 257 20.32 -7.87 -13.53
C ASN A 257 20.63 -9.33 -13.16
N ALA A 258 21.71 -9.91 -13.71
CA ALA A 258 22.11 -11.28 -13.39
C ALA A 258 22.45 -11.46 -11.90
N LYS A 259 23.20 -10.51 -11.32
CA LYS A 259 23.49 -10.49 -9.87
C LYS A 259 22.22 -10.32 -9.04
N LEU A 260 21.30 -9.47 -9.47
CA LEU A 260 20.03 -9.22 -8.77
C LEU A 260 19.17 -10.49 -8.73
N ILE A 261 19.00 -11.16 -9.86
CA ILE A 261 18.26 -12.43 -9.96
C ILE A 261 18.86 -13.45 -8.98
N SER A 262 20.18 -13.63 -9.01
CA SER A 262 20.87 -14.57 -8.10
C SER A 262 20.66 -14.24 -6.62
N ARG A 263 20.78 -12.96 -6.23
CA ARG A 263 20.55 -12.51 -4.84
C ARG A 263 19.11 -12.70 -4.39
N CYS A 264 18.14 -12.35 -5.24
CA CYS A 264 16.72 -12.54 -4.95
C CYS A 264 16.37 -14.03 -4.81
N GLU A 265 16.95 -14.88 -5.66
CA GLU A 265 16.78 -16.33 -5.56
C GLU A 265 17.31 -16.88 -4.24
N GLN A 266 18.56 -16.57 -3.91
CA GLN A 266 19.19 -17.01 -2.67
C GLN A 266 18.42 -16.56 -1.42
N ALA A 267 17.99 -15.30 -1.36
CA ALA A 267 17.22 -14.77 -0.24
C ALA A 267 15.87 -15.49 -0.09
N SER A 268 15.18 -15.73 -1.21
CA SER A 268 13.89 -16.41 -1.24
C SER A 268 14.01 -17.85 -0.73
N VAL A 269 14.95 -18.62 -1.28
CA VAL A 269 15.21 -20.02 -0.89
C VAL A 269 15.59 -20.13 0.59
N GLN A 270 16.42 -19.21 1.09
CA GLN A 270 16.80 -19.19 2.50
C GLN A 270 15.61 -18.89 3.42
N ALA A 271 14.73 -17.95 3.03
CA ALA A 271 13.57 -17.61 3.83
C ALA A 271 12.55 -18.77 3.88
N THR A 272 12.26 -19.40 2.74
CA THR A 272 11.41 -20.60 2.66
C THR A 272 12.01 -21.76 3.46
N ALA A 273 13.32 -22.00 3.38
CA ALA A 273 13.96 -23.06 4.17
C ALA A 273 13.84 -22.82 5.69
N LYS A 274 13.91 -21.55 6.13
CA LYS A 274 13.73 -21.18 7.54
C LYS A 274 12.29 -21.40 8.01
N SER A 275 11.29 -20.99 7.24
CA SER A 275 9.88 -21.19 7.60
C SER A 275 9.50 -22.67 7.62
N GLU A 276 9.97 -23.47 6.66
CA GLU A 276 9.77 -24.92 6.65
C GLU A 276 10.42 -25.63 7.83
N LYS A 277 11.63 -25.21 8.20
CA LYS A 277 12.32 -25.74 9.39
C LYS A 277 11.52 -25.43 10.66
N ALA A 278 11.11 -24.17 10.84
CA ALA A 278 10.29 -23.77 11.99
C ALA A 278 8.97 -24.55 12.04
N MET A 279 8.32 -24.76 10.89
CA MET A 279 7.09 -25.55 10.78
C MET A 279 7.29 -27.01 11.25
N LYS A 280 8.38 -27.66 10.82
CA LYS A 280 8.73 -29.03 11.24
C LYS A 280 8.97 -29.13 12.74
N GLU A 281 9.71 -28.17 13.31
CA GLU A 281 9.97 -28.10 14.75
C GLU A 281 8.66 -27.93 15.53
N ARG A 282 7.78 -27.02 15.10
CA ARG A 282 6.48 -26.78 15.73
C ARG A 282 5.57 -28.00 15.70
N ILE A 283 5.53 -28.74 14.59
CA ILE A 283 4.80 -30.00 14.48
C ILE A 283 5.31 -31.02 15.49
N ASN A 284 6.62 -31.16 15.63
CA ASN A 284 7.22 -32.09 16.59
C ASN A 284 6.90 -31.71 18.05
N GLU A 285 6.96 -30.42 18.38
CA GLU A 285 6.56 -29.90 19.70
C GLU A 285 5.09 -30.19 20.00
N ASN A 286 4.19 -29.88 19.07
CA ASN A 286 2.75 -30.11 19.22
C ASN A 286 2.42 -31.60 19.36
N GLN A 287 3.09 -32.47 18.60
CA GLN A 287 2.99 -33.93 18.79
C GLN A 287 3.48 -34.38 20.17
N GLY A 288 4.57 -33.81 20.66
CA GLY A 288 5.08 -34.08 22.01
C GLY A 288 4.11 -33.66 23.11
N MET A 289 3.54 -32.46 23.01
CA MET A 289 2.57 -31.95 23.98
C MET A 289 1.28 -32.78 23.99
N ARG A 290 0.76 -33.12 22.81
CA ARG A 290 -0.43 -33.96 22.69
C ARG A 290 -0.28 -35.31 23.39
N ARG A 291 0.86 -35.99 23.22
CA ARG A 291 1.16 -37.26 23.91
C ARG A 291 1.21 -37.11 25.43
N ARG A 292 1.68 -35.97 25.94
CA ARG A 292 1.69 -35.68 27.39
C ARG A 292 0.28 -35.44 27.91
N LEU A 293 -0.54 -34.66 27.21
CA LEU A 293 -1.95 -34.44 27.57
C LEU A 293 -2.74 -35.76 27.59
N GLU A 294 -2.53 -36.64 26.61
CA GLU A 294 -3.14 -37.97 26.58
C GLU A 294 -2.74 -38.83 27.79
N MET A 295 -1.50 -38.70 28.27
CA MET A 295 -1.01 -39.43 29.45
C MET A 295 -1.65 -38.91 30.73
N GLU A 296 -1.61 -37.60 30.96
CA GLU A 296 -2.23 -36.93 32.11
C GLU A 296 -3.74 -37.19 32.18
N LEU A 297 -4.42 -37.24 31.04
CA LEU A 297 -5.84 -37.54 30.97
C LEU A 297 -6.13 -38.97 31.44
N ARG A 298 -5.29 -39.94 31.08
CA ARG A 298 -5.41 -41.33 31.55
C ARG A 298 -5.15 -41.44 33.05
N GLU A 299 -4.11 -40.79 33.55
CA GLU A 299 -3.77 -40.79 34.98
C GLU A 299 -4.87 -40.14 35.84
N THR A 300 -5.40 -39.00 35.39
CA THR A 300 -6.55 -38.33 36.01
C THR A 300 -7.78 -39.23 36.00
N HIS A 301 -8.05 -39.92 34.88
CA HIS A 301 -9.17 -40.85 34.79
C HIS A 301 -9.06 -42.03 35.77
N ASN A 302 -7.86 -42.61 35.91
CA ASN A 302 -7.60 -43.67 36.88
C ASN A 302 -7.84 -43.16 38.31
N THR A 303 -7.31 -41.98 38.65
CA THR A 303 -7.48 -41.36 39.97
C THR A 303 -8.96 -41.04 40.29
N ILE A 304 -9.76 -40.67 39.29
CA ILE A 304 -11.21 -40.49 39.43
C ILE A 304 -11.88 -41.82 39.79
N ASN A 305 -11.50 -42.91 39.14
CA ASN A 305 -12.06 -44.24 39.39
C ASN A 305 -11.69 -44.72 40.80
N ASP A 306 -10.45 -44.50 41.22
CA ASP A 306 -9.98 -44.83 42.57
C ASP A 306 -10.73 -44.02 43.63
N THR A 307 -10.84 -42.69 43.46
CA THR A 307 -11.60 -41.81 44.37
C THR A 307 -13.08 -42.22 44.47
N LYS A 308 -13.72 -42.61 43.36
CA LYS A 308 -15.11 -43.12 43.36
C LYS A 308 -15.25 -44.43 44.15
N SER A 309 -14.24 -45.30 44.09
CA SER A 309 -14.17 -46.52 44.87
C SER A 309 -14.07 -46.20 46.36
N THR A 310 -13.17 -45.29 46.75
CA THR A 310 -13.03 -44.81 48.14
C THR A 310 -14.33 -44.20 48.67
N ILE A 311 -14.97 -43.29 47.91
CA ILE A 311 -16.26 -42.70 48.27
C ILE A 311 -17.33 -43.76 48.54
N SER A 312 -17.37 -44.82 47.72
CA SER A 312 -18.30 -45.93 47.89
C SER A 312 -18.03 -46.71 49.18
N GLN A 313 -16.76 -46.95 49.50
CA GLN A 313 -16.34 -47.61 50.74
C GLN A 313 -16.66 -46.76 51.97
N THR A 314 -16.29 -45.48 51.99
CA THR A 314 -16.59 -44.53 53.07
C THR A 314 -18.10 -44.44 53.32
N LYS A 315 -18.91 -44.36 52.25
CA LYS A 315 -20.38 -44.36 52.35
C LYS A 315 -20.93 -45.66 52.95
N SER A 316 -20.32 -46.81 52.65
CA SER A 316 -20.71 -48.09 53.26
C SER A 316 -20.38 -48.12 54.75
N GLN A 317 -19.23 -47.57 55.15
CA GLN A 317 -18.83 -47.48 56.56
C GLN A 317 -19.75 -46.56 57.35
N ILE A 318 -20.14 -45.40 56.81
CA ILE A 318 -21.14 -44.50 57.43
C ILE A 318 -22.44 -45.26 57.72
N ARG A 319 -22.98 -45.99 56.73
CA ARG A 319 -24.19 -46.80 56.91
C ARG A 319 -24.05 -47.88 57.98
N SER A 320 -22.86 -48.49 58.09
CA SER A 320 -22.63 -49.53 59.11
C SER A 320 -22.67 -49.01 60.54
N LEU A 321 -22.53 -47.69 60.76
CA LEU A 321 -22.61 -47.06 62.08
C LEU A 321 -24.04 -46.63 62.46
N GLU A 322 -24.97 -46.55 61.51
CA GLU A 322 -26.36 -46.10 61.74
C GLU A 322 -27.10 -47.02 62.72
N GLU A 323 -27.06 -48.34 62.48
CA GLU A 323 -27.73 -49.34 63.34
C GLU A 323 -27.17 -49.35 64.79
N PRO A 324 -25.85 -49.41 65.03
CA PRO A 324 -25.28 -49.26 66.38
C PRO A 324 -25.69 -47.97 67.10
N MET A 325 -25.79 -46.85 66.38
CA MET A 325 -26.20 -45.56 66.94
C MET A 325 -27.69 -45.54 67.33
N GLU A 326 -28.55 -46.11 66.49
CA GLU A 326 -29.98 -46.28 66.78
C GLU A 326 -30.20 -47.21 67.98
N LEU A 327 -29.44 -48.31 68.04
CA LEU A 327 -29.48 -49.25 69.17
C LEU A 327 -29.09 -48.53 70.48
N CYS A 328 -27.98 -47.78 70.49
CA CYS A 328 -27.54 -47.04 71.67
C CYS A 328 -28.60 -46.01 72.12
N SER A 329 -29.21 -45.30 71.17
CA SER A 329 -30.26 -44.31 71.44
C SER A 329 -31.54 -44.95 71.99
N THR A 330 -31.93 -46.09 71.42
CA THR A 330 -33.10 -46.87 71.85
C THR A 330 -32.90 -47.43 73.25
N CYS A 331 -31.73 -48.04 73.52
CA CYS A 331 -31.37 -48.51 74.86
C CYS A 331 -31.35 -47.37 75.88
N ALA A 332 -30.81 -46.20 75.52
CA ALA A 332 -30.81 -45.03 76.40
C ALA A 332 -32.24 -44.54 76.71
N SER A 333 -33.14 -44.58 75.72
CA SER A 333 -34.56 -44.21 75.87
C SER A 333 -35.29 -45.17 76.81
N TRP A 334 -35.19 -46.49 76.60
CA TRP A 334 -35.80 -47.49 77.48
C TRP A 334 -35.31 -47.38 78.92
N ARG A 335 -34.01 -47.09 79.11
CA ARG A 335 -33.42 -46.94 80.44
C ARG A 335 -33.91 -45.70 81.19
N LYS A 336 -34.45 -44.68 80.51
CA LYS A 336 -35.10 -43.52 81.13
C LYS A 336 -36.51 -43.83 81.66
N GLN A 337 -37.14 -44.90 81.18
CA GLN A 337 -38.48 -45.32 81.60
C GLN A 337 -38.49 -46.09 82.94
N ARG A 338 -37.30 -46.34 83.54
CA ARG A 338 -37.19 -46.96 84.86
C ARG A 338 -37.89 -46.11 85.93
N ALA A 339 -38.38 -46.73 86.99
CA ALA A 339 -39.01 -46.01 88.11
C ALA A 339 -38.05 -44.99 88.72
N THR A 340 -38.56 -43.88 89.26
CA THR A 340 -37.75 -42.72 89.72
C THR A 340 -36.69 -43.09 90.77
N ARG A 341 -36.95 -44.11 91.60
CA ARG A 341 -36.00 -44.62 92.60
C ARG A 341 -34.83 -45.40 91.98
N GLU A 342 -35.02 -45.92 90.77
CA GLU A 342 -34.04 -46.69 89.98
C GLU A 342 -33.30 -45.84 88.94
N HIS A 343 -33.46 -44.50 88.98
CA HIS A 343 -32.67 -43.55 88.19
C HIS A 343 -31.27 -43.36 88.78
N ILE A 344 -30.53 -44.46 88.89
CA ILE A 344 -29.15 -44.47 89.37
C ILE A 344 -28.17 -44.44 88.20
N LEU A 345 -27.01 -43.83 88.42
CA LEU A 345 -25.87 -43.87 87.52
C LEU A 345 -25.17 -45.22 87.70
N ASP A 346 -25.31 -46.10 86.72
CA ASP A 346 -24.74 -47.45 86.74
C ASP A 346 -23.70 -47.63 85.60
N PRO A 347 -22.81 -48.63 85.71
CA PRO A 347 -21.75 -48.86 84.72
C PRO A 347 -22.28 -48.98 83.29
N VAL A 348 -23.45 -49.62 83.12
CA VAL A 348 -24.08 -49.78 81.79
C VAL A 348 -24.45 -48.43 81.18
N THR A 349 -24.96 -47.49 81.99
CA THR A 349 -25.30 -46.14 81.52
C THR A 349 -24.04 -45.38 81.10
N THR A 350 -22.95 -45.48 81.87
CA THR A 350 -21.66 -44.87 81.54
C THR A 350 -21.08 -45.44 80.25
N THR A 351 -21.03 -46.77 80.10
CA THR A 351 -20.51 -47.42 78.89
C THR A 351 -21.37 -47.16 77.66
N LEU A 352 -22.69 -47.05 77.81
CA LEU A 352 -23.61 -46.74 76.72
C LEU A 352 -23.40 -45.29 76.24
N GLN A 353 -23.18 -44.35 77.16
CA GLN A 353 -22.84 -42.96 76.84
C GLN A 353 -21.48 -42.85 76.15
N GLU A 354 -20.46 -43.56 76.64
CA GLU A 354 -19.12 -43.59 76.01
C GLU A 354 -19.18 -44.18 74.59
N HIS A 355 -19.89 -45.30 74.40
CA HIS A 355 -20.06 -45.91 73.09
C HIS A 355 -20.84 -44.99 72.13
N GLN A 356 -21.92 -44.36 72.60
CA GLN A 356 -22.69 -43.37 71.82
C GLN A 356 -21.82 -42.18 71.38
N MET A 357 -20.99 -41.64 72.28
CA MET A 357 -20.07 -40.56 71.96
C MET A 357 -18.99 -40.99 70.96
N SER A 358 -18.44 -42.19 71.09
CA SER A 358 -17.45 -42.73 70.16
C SER A 358 -18.04 -42.97 68.76
N LEU A 359 -19.26 -43.51 68.68
CA LEU A 359 -19.97 -43.73 67.41
C LEU A 359 -20.30 -42.40 66.73
N LEU A 360 -20.79 -41.40 67.48
CA LEU A 360 -21.06 -40.06 66.95
C LEU A 360 -19.80 -39.41 66.40
N LYS A 361 -18.67 -39.55 67.10
CA LYS A 361 -17.37 -39.02 66.66
C LYS A 361 -16.91 -39.72 65.37
N ALA A 362 -16.92 -41.05 65.32
CA ALA A 362 -16.52 -41.81 64.13
C ALA A 362 -17.43 -41.51 62.92
N HIS A 363 -18.74 -41.37 63.16
CA HIS A 363 -19.70 -41.02 62.13
C HIS A 363 -19.44 -39.61 61.57
N GLU A 364 -19.16 -38.62 62.42
CA GLU A 364 -18.85 -37.26 61.96
C GLU A 364 -17.50 -37.18 61.23
N GLU A 365 -16.48 -37.92 61.68
CA GLU A 365 -15.19 -38.03 60.99
C GLU A 365 -15.36 -38.62 59.58
N LEU A 366 -16.06 -39.75 59.44
CA LEU A 366 -16.34 -40.36 58.14
C LEU A 366 -17.19 -39.45 57.24
N ARG A 367 -18.16 -38.72 57.82
CA ARG A 367 -18.98 -37.75 57.07
C ARG A 367 -18.15 -36.59 56.55
N SER A 368 -17.21 -36.09 57.34
CA SER A 368 -16.24 -35.06 56.95
C SER A 368 -15.34 -35.57 55.82
N HIS A 369 -14.78 -36.78 55.94
CA HIS A 369 -13.99 -37.41 54.88
C HIS A 369 -14.80 -37.59 53.59
N HIS A 370 -16.01 -38.12 53.67
CA HIS A 370 -16.89 -38.28 52.51
C HIS A 370 -17.18 -36.95 51.80
N LYS A 371 -17.37 -35.87 52.56
CA LYS A 371 -17.54 -34.52 52.01
C LYS A 371 -16.26 -34.06 51.29
N SER A 372 -15.09 -34.24 51.90
CA SER A 372 -13.80 -33.88 51.31
C SER A 372 -13.50 -34.68 50.03
N GLU A 373 -13.70 -36.00 50.04
CA GLU A 373 -13.53 -36.88 48.88
C GLU A 373 -14.45 -36.47 47.73
N LYS A 374 -15.71 -36.10 48.02
CA LYS A 374 -16.65 -35.62 47.01
C LYS A 374 -16.19 -34.32 46.35
N THR A 375 -15.62 -33.39 47.13
CA THR A 375 -15.01 -32.16 46.60
C THR A 375 -13.81 -32.48 45.70
N VAL A 376 -12.90 -33.35 46.13
CA VAL A 376 -11.75 -33.78 45.33
C VAL A 376 -12.19 -34.46 44.02
N LEU A 377 -13.23 -35.31 44.07
CA LEU A 377 -13.78 -35.95 42.88
C LEU A 377 -14.31 -34.90 41.88
N GLN A 378 -15.04 -33.89 42.38
CA GLN A 378 -15.53 -32.80 41.53
C GLN A 378 -14.38 -32.04 40.87
N ASP A 379 -13.35 -31.67 41.64
CA ASP A 379 -12.16 -30.97 41.13
C ASP A 379 -11.43 -31.79 40.05
N LEU A 380 -11.27 -33.10 40.27
CA LEU A 380 -10.67 -34.02 39.30
C LEU A 380 -11.50 -34.13 38.02
N GLN A 381 -12.83 -34.17 38.12
CA GLN A 381 -13.73 -34.19 36.96
C GLN A 381 -13.64 -32.89 36.15
N GLU A 382 -13.64 -31.74 36.82
CA GLU A 382 -13.44 -30.44 36.16
C GLU A 382 -12.06 -30.31 35.50
N ARG A 383 -11.02 -30.88 36.12
CA ARG A 383 -9.67 -30.93 35.53
C ARG A 383 -9.61 -31.87 34.33
N GLN A 384 -10.31 -33.00 34.38
CA GLN A 384 -10.41 -33.93 33.26
C GLN A 384 -11.04 -33.26 32.03
N GLU A 385 -12.14 -32.53 32.20
CA GLU A 385 -12.78 -31.80 31.09
C GLU A 385 -11.87 -30.72 30.52
N ARG A 386 -11.15 -29.98 31.37
CA ARG A 386 -10.13 -29.01 30.91
C ARG A 386 -9.02 -29.68 30.09
N LEU A 387 -8.49 -30.82 30.53
CA LEU A 387 -7.47 -31.57 29.78
C LEU A 387 -7.99 -32.11 28.44
N LYS A 388 -9.26 -32.54 28.37
CA LYS A 388 -9.89 -32.96 27.10
C LYS A 388 -10.00 -31.81 26.11
N ASP A 389 -10.40 -30.64 26.59
CA ASP A 389 -10.50 -29.42 25.81
C ASP A 389 -9.13 -29.00 25.24
N ASP A 390 -8.09 -29.03 26.07
CA ASP A 390 -6.72 -28.73 25.65
C ASP A 390 -6.21 -29.76 24.62
N LEU A 391 -6.54 -31.05 24.82
CA LEU A 391 -6.17 -32.11 23.88
C LEU A 391 -6.86 -31.93 22.51
N ARG A 392 -8.14 -31.55 22.50
CA ARG A 392 -8.90 -31.27 21.27
C ARG A 392 -8.28 -30.11 20.51
N ASP A 393 -7.99 -29.01 21.20
CA ASP A 393 -7.43 -27.81 20.57
C ASP A 393 -6.02 -28.08 20.04
N LYS A 394 -5.16 -28.75 20.81
CA LYS A 394 -3.82 -29.17 20.37
C LYS A 394 -3.86 -30.09 19.15
N THR A 395 -4.82 -31.00 19.09
CA THR A 395 -4.98 -31.95 17.98
C THR A 395 -5.44 -31.22 16.71
N ALA A 396 -6.37 -30.28 16.83
CA ALA A 396 -6.82 -29.45 15.71
C ALA A 396 -5.69 -28.57 15.15
N ALA A 397 -4.92 -27.91 16.03
CA ALA A 397 -3.77 -27.11 15.63
C ALA A 397 -2.69 -27.96 14.92
N LEU A 398 -2.38 -29.14 15.45
CA LEU A 398 -1.44 -30.08 14.83
C LEU A 398 -1.90 -30.52 13.42
N HIS A 399 -3.20 -30.72 13.22
CA HIS A 399 -3.73 -31.09 11.90
C HIS A 399 -3.54 -29.97 10.87
N ILE A 400 -3.86 -28.73 11.25
CA ILE A 400 -3.63 -27.54 10.42
C ILE A 400 -2.15 -27.42 10.05
N ASP A 401 -1.28 -27.62 11.04
CA ASP A 401 0.18 -27.52 10.86
C ASP A 401 0.72 -28.57 9.89
N LEU A 402 0.24 -29.80 10.04
CA LEU A 402 0.63 -30.89 9.16
C LEU A 402 0.13 -30.64 7.74
N ASN A 403 -1.08 -30.10 7.57
CA ASN A 403 -1.59 -29.66 6.28
C ASN A 403 -0.70 -28.57 5.67
N CYS A 404 -0.31 -27.55 6.45
CA CYS A 404 0.59 -26.48 6.02
C CYS A 404 1.93 -27.00 5.50
N LEU A 405 2.48 -28.03 6.15
CA LEU A 405 3.74 -28.65 5.73
C LEU A 405 3.57 -29.53 4.47
N THR A 406 2.47 -30.26 4.36
CA THR A 406 2.25 -31.21 3.24
C THR A 406 1.64 -30.59 1.99
N HIS A 407 1.05 -29.41 2.10
CA HIS A 407 0.47 -28.71 0.96
C HIS A 407 1.60 -28.01 0.18
N GLU A 408 1.70 -28.34 -1.10
CA GLU A 408 2.48 -27.60 -2.08
C GLU A 408 1.56 -26.57 -2.75
N ALA A 409 2.03 -25.35 -3.04
CA ALA A 409 1.25 -24.46 -3.89
C ALA A 409 1.14 -25.09 -5.28
N THR A 410 -0.09 -25.37 -5.71
CA THR A 410 -0.35 -25.82 -7.08
C THR A 410 -0.01 -24.68 -8.03
N HIS A 411 1.04 -24.86 -8.84
CA HIS A 411 1.33 -24.00 -9.98
C HIS A 411 0.10 -23.91 -10.90
N MET A 412 -0.17 -22.73 -11.46
CA MET A 412 -1.05 -22.55 -12.62
C MET A 412 -0.61 -23.33 -13.88
N ASN A 413 0.50 -24.09 -13.81
CA ASN A 413 1.07 -24.93 -14.89
C ASN A 413 1.32 -26.41 -14.50
N GLY A 414 0.60 -26.96 -13.52
CA GLY A 414 0.24 -28.39 -13.54
C GLY A 414 1.34 -29.47 -13.40
N LYS A 415 2.50 -29.19 -12.79
CA LYS A 415 3.44 -30.27 -12.38
C LYS A 415 3.67 -30.28 -10.86
N PRO A 416 3.26 -31.34 -10.14
CA PRO A 416 3.50 -31.46 -8.71
C PRO A 416 4.94 -31.89 -8.40
N GLY A 417 5.49 -31.35 -7.31
CA GLY A 417 6.68 -31.89 -6.66
C GLY A 417 6.41 -33.28 -6.08
N LYS A 418 7.47 -34.00 -5.70
CA LYS A 418 7.38 -35.38 -5.18
C LYS A 418 6.53 -35.41 -3.90
N VAL A 419 5.29 -35.87 -4.07
CA VAL A 419 4.28 -36.12 -3.03
C VAL A 419 4.84 -36.91 -1.85
N ILE A 420 4.79 -36.34 -0.64
CA ILE A 420 4.76 -37.13 0.58
C ILE A 420 3.35 -37.72 0.68
N SER A 421 3.26 -39.05 0.53
CA SER A 421 1.99 -39.79 0.48
C SER A 421 1.02 -39.40 1.61
N LYS A 422 -0.19 -38.96 1.24
CA LYS A 422 -1.35 -38.69 2.11
C LYS A 422 -1.70 -39.83 3.08
N ASN A 423 -1.16 -41.04 2.86
CA ASN A 423 -1.41 -42.25 3.67
C ASN A 423 -0.62 -42.32 4.99
N ARG A 424 0.26 -41.35 5.30
CA ARG A 424 1.03 -41.34 6.57
C ARG A 424 0.43 -40.50 7.70
N LEU A 425 -0.51 -39.59 7.42
CA LEU A 425 -1.12 -38.72 8.44
C LEU A 425 -1.83 -39.53 9.56
N PRO A 426 -2.70 -40.52 9.26
CA PRO A 426 -3.43 -41.25 10.30
C PRO A 426 -2.53 -42.12 11.18
N ARG A 427 -1.48 -42.73 10.58
CA ARG A 427 -0.51 -43.59 11.30
C ARG A 427 0.41 -42.81 12.23
N ALA A 428 0.77 -41.58 11.87
CA ALA A 428 1.59 -40.71 12.72
C ALA A 428 0.81 -40.13 13.90
N LEU A 429 -0.52 -40.03 13.78
CA LEU A 429 -1.37 -39.39 14.76
C LEU A 429 -1.87 -40.31 15.89
N LYS A 430 -1.76 -41.65 15.85
CA LYS A 430 -2.23 -42.56 16.95
C LYS A 430 -3.44 -42.00 17.73
N VAL A 431 -4.47 -41.54 17.03
CA VAL A 431 -5.67 -40.96 17.63
C VAL A 431 -6.53 -42.13 18.09
N ASP A 432 -7.10 -42.04 19.28
CA ASP A 432 -8.16 -42.96 19.71
C ASP A 432 -9.25 -42.97 18.61
N PRO A 433 -9.61 -44.14 18.03
CA PRO A 433 -10.61 -44.21 16.97
C PRO A 433 -11.99 -43.65 17.36
N SER A 434 -12.28 -43.52 18.67
CA SER A 434 -13.48 -42.86 19.18
C SER A 434 -13.44 -41.33 19.05
N PHE A 435 -12.23 -40.75 18.92
CA PHE A 435 -12.03 -39.36 18.58
C PHE A 435 -11.96 -39.20 17.06
N VAL A 436 -13.11 -39.36 16.43
CA VAL A 436 -13.34 -38.83 15.09
C VAL A 436 -13.46 -37.32 15.27
N PRO A 437 -12.68 -36.46 14.58
CA PRO A 437 -13.10 -35.08 14.44
C PRO A 437 -14.44 -35.17 13.74
N SER A 438 -15.53 -34.96 14.48
CA SER A 438 -16.87 -34.89 13.89
C SER A 438 -16.71 -34.07 12.62
N PRO A 439 -17.15 -34.55 11.44
CA PRO A 439 -17.38 -33.66 10.32
C PRO A 439 -18.12 -32.50 10.95
N GLY A 440 -17.53 -31.30 10.90
CA GLY A 440 -18.14 -30.12 11.48
C GLY A 440 -19.60 -30.19 11.12
N HIS A 441 -20.47 -30.15 12.14
CA HIS A 441 -21.90 -30.34 11.94
C HIS A 441 -22.27 -29.58 10.68
N THR A 442 -22.63 -30.27 9.60
CA THR A 442 -23.55 -29.69 8.64
C THR A 442 -24.70 -29.28 9.51
N PHE A 443 -24.83 -27.98 9.71
CA PHE A 443 -25.77 -27.36 10.61
C PHE A 443 -27.16 -27.73 10.06
N LYS A 444 -27.70 -28.88 10.47
CA LYS A 444 -29.14 -29.03 10.51
C LYS A 444 -29.56 -28.14 11.66
N ALA A 445 -30.13 -26.99 11.30
CA ALA A 445 -30.77 -26.10 12.25
C ALA A 445 -31.62 -26.94 13.21
N PRO A 446 -31.57 -26.68 14.53
CA PRO A 446 -32.52 -27.30 15.43
C PRO A 446 -33.92 -26.93 14.93
N ALA A 447 -34.77 -27.93 14.72
CA ALA A 447 -36.18 -27.69 14.51
C ALA A 447 -36.72 -27.04 15.80
N PHE A 448 -36.79 -25.72 15.83
CA PHE A 448 -37.45 -24.98 16.88
C PHE A 448 -38.94 -25.27 16.78
N LYS A 449 -39.45 -26.11 17.69
CA LYS A 449 -40.88 -26.10 18.02
C LYS A 449 -41.14 -24.79 18.77
N ILE A 450 -41.70 -23.82 18.07
CA ILE A 450 -42.22 -22.59 18.66
C ILE A 450 -43.46 -22.97 19.46
N SER A 451 -43.39 -22.97 20.78
CA SER A 451 -44.59 -22.87 21.61
C SER A 451 -45.11 -21.44 21.50
N GLY A 452 -46.30 -21.26 20.92
CA GLY A 452 -46.81 -19.99 20.41
C GLY A 452 -47.19 -18.94 21.46
N ASN A 453 -46.23 -18.41 22.22
CA ASN A 453 -46.45 -17.24 23.09
C ASN A 453 -45.17 -16.45 23.41
N MET A 454 -44.40 -16.04 22.39
CA MET A 454 -43.31 -15.05 22.56
C MET A 454 -43.49 -13.86 21.61
N LYS A 455 -43.26 -12.64 22.14
CA LYS A 455 -43.43 -11.37 21.41
C LYS A 455 -42.26 -11.09 20.44
N PRO A 456 -42.48 -10.37 19.33
CA PRO A 456 -41.52 -10.20 18.22
C PRO A 456 -40.18 -9.56 18.62
N ASP A 457 -40.22 -8.68 19.63
CA ASP A 457 -39.12 -7.93 20.21
C ASP A 457 -38.08 -8.81 20.93
N GLN A 458 -38.45 -10.04 21.33
CA GLN A 458 -37.51 -11.01 21.92
C GLN A 458 -36.81 -11.90 20.86
N PHE A 459 -37.29 -11.93 19.61
CA PHE A 459 -36.76 -12.79 18.56
C PHE A 459 -35.48 -12.24 17.93
N VAL A 460 -35.37 -10.91 17.85
CA VAL A 460 -34.22 -10.20 17.24
C VAL A 460 -33.00 -10.19 18.17
N HIS A 461 -33.23 -10.15 19.48
CA HIS A 461 -32.14 -10.11 20.47
C HIS A 461 -31.39 -11.44 20.60
N VAL A 462 -32.01 -12.58 20.26
CA VAL A 462 -31.38 -13.91 20.37
C VAL A 462 -30.56 -14.27 19.12
N LEU A 463 -30.95 -13.80 17.93
CA LEU A 463 -30.22 -14.09 16.69
C LEU A 463 -28.92 -13.27 16.54
N VAL A 464 -28.90 -12.02 17.00
CA VAL A 464 -27.72 -11.14 16.87
C VAL A 464 -26.69 -11.39 17.99
N TYR A 465 -27.15 -11.77 19.19
CA TYR A 465 -26.28 -11.95 20.35
C TYR A 465 -25.57 -13.31 20.38
N ASP A 466 -26.14 -14.35 19.77
CA ASP A 466 -25.54 -15.69 19.77
C ASP A 466 -24.67 -15.97 18.52
N TYR A 467 -24.89 -15.25 17.41
CA TYR A 467 -24.06 -15.38 16.20
C TYR A 467 -22.73 -14.62 16.32
N THR A 468 -22.73 -13.44 16.95
CA THR A 468 -21.53 -12.60 17.15
C THR A 468 -20.52 -13.21 18.13
N ARG A 469 -20.92 -14.20 18.95
CA ARG A 469 -20.03 -14.86 19.91
C ARG A 469 -19.35 -16.13 19.37
N LYS A 470 -19.81 -16.71 18.26
CA LYS A 470 -19.34 -18.03 17.78
C LYS A 470 -18.76 -18.11 16.36
N SER A 471 -18.76 -17.03 15.57
CA SER A 471 -18.20 -17.05 14.20
C SER A 471 -17.12 -15.99 13.98
N ARG A 472 -15.91 -16.25 14.50
CA ARG A 472 -14.66 -15.69 13.94
C ARG A 472 -14.14 -16.52 12.75
N LEU A 473 -14.94 -17.44 12.22
CA LEU A 473 -14.58 -18.36 11.13
C LEU A 473 -15.65 -18.34 10.04
N GLN A 474 -15.19 -18.08 8.81
CA GLN A 474 -15.89 -18.17 7.51
C GLN A 474 -16.56 -16.89 6.97
N GLN A 475 -15.79 -16.12 6.20
CA GLN A 475 -16.23 -15.02 5.33
C GLN A 475 -16.98 -15.45 4.05
N CYS A 476 -17.17 -16.76 3.78
CA CYS A 476 -17.85 -17.24 2.56
C CYS A 476 -19.28 -17.79 2.78
N SER A 477 -19.81 -17.81 4.00
CA SER A 477 -21.14 -18.36 4.28
C SER A 477 -22.22 -17.31 4.57
N LEU A 478 -21.85 -16.04 4.75
CA LEU A 478 -22.82 -14.98 5.11
C LEU A 478 -23.75 -14.66 3.92
N GLU A 479 -23.22 -14.69 2.70
CA GLU A 479 -23.94 -14.36 1.47
C GLU A 479 -25.00 -15.42 1.10
N VAL A 480 -24.69 -16.70 1.32
CA VAL A 480 -25.61 -17.83 1.09
C VAL A 480 -26.66 -17.93 2.21
N ALA A 481 -26.28 -17.65 3.46
CA ALA A 481 -27.21 -17.65 4.59
C ALA A 481 -28.20 -16.48 4.54
N LEU A 482 -27.76 -15.29 4.11
CA LEU A 482 -28.64 -14.13 3.88
C LEU A 482 -29.60 -14.37 2.70
N ARG A 483 -29.15 -15.00 1.60
CA ARG A 483 -30.03 -15.40 0.49
C ARG A 483 -31.10 -16.38 0.92
N HIS A 484 -30.73 -17.46 1.62
CA HIS A 484 -31.72 -18.44 2.11
C HIS A 484 -32.67 -17.87 3.17
N ALA A 485 -32.24 -16.92 3.99
CA ALA A 485 -33.10 -16.24 4.97
C ALA A 485 -34.05 -15.23 4.32
N LEU A 486 -33.62 -14.54 3.26
CA LEU A 486 -34.45 -13.65 2.45
C LEU A 486 -35.46 -14.44 1.60
N ASP A 487 -35.06 -15.58 1.03
CA ASP A 487 -35.95 -16.47 0.28
C ASP A 487 -37.02 -17.07 1.22
N ALA A 488 -36.66 -17.51 2.42
CA ALA A 488 -37.61 -18.03 3.41
C ALA A 488 -38.55 -16.96 3.99
N ALA A 489 -38.12 -15.68 4.05
CA ALA A 489 -38.95 -14.57 4.50
C ALA A 489 -39.91 -14.05 3.42
N SER A 490 -39.63 -14.33 2.14
CA SER A 490 -40.48 -13.96 1.00
C SER A 490 -41.75 -14.83 0.87
N GLU A 491 -41.82 -15.97 1.56
CA GLU A 491 -42.92 -16.92 1.46
C GLU A 491 -44.02 -16.74 2.52
N SER A 492 -43.87 -15.85 3.51
CA SER A 492 -44.89 -15.62 4.54
C SER A 492 -45.77 -14.40 4.22
N ALA A 493 -46.95 -14.65 3.65
CA ALA A 493 -47.96 -13.62 3.33
C ALA A 493 -48.46 -12.81 4.55
N GLU A 494 -48.29 -13.34 5.77
CA GLU A 494 -48.77 -12.70 7.01
C GLU A 494 -47.92 -11.50 7.46
N PHE A 495 -46.69 -11.33 6.96
CA PHE A 495 -45.79 -10.25 7.40
C PHE A 495 -46.05 -8.90 6.71
N LEU A 496 -46.58 -8.93 5.48
CA LEU A 496 -46.88 -7.71 4.70
C LEU A 496 -48.20 -7.04 5.10
N GLU A 497 -49.14 -7.79 5.69
CA GLU A 497 -50.42 -7.24 6.15
C GLU A 497 -50.30 -6.50 7.50
N ALA A 498 -49.31 -6.83 8.32
CA ALA A 498 -49.05 -6.17 9.60
C ALA A 498 -48.39 -4.78 9.46
N LEU A 499 -47.73 -4.50 8.33
CA LEU A 499 -47.04 -3.23 8.08
C LEU A 499 -47.94 -2.14 7.48
N SER A 500 -49.13 -2.49 7.00
CA SER A 500 -50.06 -1.55 6.35
C SER A 500 -51.10 -0.93 7.29
N SER A 501 -51.14 -1.34 8.56
CA SER A 501 -52.28 -1.08 9.46
C SER A 501 -51.98 -0.20 10.69
N PHE A 502 -50.94 0.65 10.66
CA PHE A 502 -50.71 1.67 11.70
C PHE A 502 -50.76 3.11 11.16
N PRO A 503 -51.67 3.98 11.70
CA PRO A 503 -51.71 5.38 11.36
C PRO A 503 -50.65 6.17 12.17
N VAL A 504 -49.83 6.95 11.47
CA VAL A 504 -48.87 7.89 12.05
C VAL A 504 -49.62 9.08 12.65
N GLN A 505 -49.57 9.20 13.98
CA GLN A 505 -49.91 10.43 14.69
C GLN A 505 -48.59 11.06 15.16
N LEU A 506 -48.24 12.18 14.53
CA LEU A 506 -47.06 13.00 14.84
C LEU A 506 -47.16 13.55 16.27
N GLY A 507 -46.21 13.15 17.10
CA GLY A 507 -45.86 13.78 18.37
C GLY A 507 -44.34 13.94 18.43
N ILE A 508 -43.90 15.19 18.41
CA ILE A 508 -42.50 15.61 18.45
C ILE A 508 -41.95 15.31 19.85
N GLU A 509 -40.83 14.57 19.94
CA GLU A 509 -39.69 14.86 20.82
C GLU A 509 -38.53 13.87 20.58
N SER A 510 -37.37 14.41 20.21
CA SER A 510 -36.02 13.81 20.12
C SER A 510 -35.82 12.57 19.23
N GLY A 511 -35.16 12.75 18.07
CA GLY A 511 -34.74 11.65 17.20
C GLY A 511 -33.52 11.98 16.33
N PHE A 512 -32.46 11.17 16.46
CA PHE A 512 -31.52 10.88 15.37
C PHE A 512 -31.61 9.38 15.07
N ILE A 513 -32.17 9.06 13.90
CA ILE A 513 -32.29 7.71 13.36
C ILE A 513 -31.07 7.46 12.45
N LEU A 514 -30.30 6.42 12.75
CA LEU A 514 -29.26 5.84 11.87
C LEU A 514 -29.91 5.33 10.57
N PRO A 515 -29.38 5.63 9.37
CA PRO A 515 -29.92 5.04 8.15
C PRO A 515 -29.31 3.65 7.93
N ALA A 516 -30.11 2.62 8.22
CA ALA A 516 -29.91 1.27 7.71
C ALA A 516 -30.71 1.09 6.40
N PHE A 517 -30.03 0.61 5.36
CA PHE A 517 -30.56 -0.02 4.14
C PHE A 517 -31.73 0.68 3.39
N GLN A 518 -31.40 1.37 2.29
CA GLN A 518 -32.30 1.55 1.14
C GLN A 518 -31.75 0.73 -0.04
N LEU A 519 -32.32 -0.45 -0.27
CA LEU A 519 -32.26 -1.14 -1.56
C LEU A 519 -33.57 -0.83 -2.30
N PHE A 520 -33.44 -0.26 -3.50
CA PHE A 520 -34.56 0.07 -4.37
C PHE A 520 -35.28 -1.20 -4.85
N SER A 521 -36.60 -1.14 -4.78
CA SER A 521 -37.55 -2.02 -5.47
C SER A 521 -37.36 -1.94 -6.99
N PHE A 522 -37.29 -3.09 -7.65
CA PHE A 522 -37.54 -3.21 -9.09
C PHE A 522 -38.71 -4.18 -9.28
N SER A 523 -39.79 -3.68 -9.89
CA SER A 523 -40.95 -4.45 -10.30
C SER A 523 -40.64 -5.24 -11.57
N GLU A 524 -41.03 -6.50 -11.58
CA GLU A 524 -41.03 -7.39 -12.72
C GLU A 524 -41.98 -6.90 -13.83
N SER A 525 -41.52 -6.89 -15.08
CA SER A 525 -42.29 -7.36 -16.25
C SER A 525 -41.42 -7.37 -17.51
N GLU A 526 -41.75 -8.32 -18.37
CA GLU A 526 -40.94 -9.00 -19.38
C GLU A 526 -40.78 -8.25 -20.73
N GLU A 527 -39.94 -8.87 -21.57
CA GLU A 527 -39.93 -8.89 -23.05
C GLU A 527 -38.92 -8.05 -23.85
N ILE A 528 -38.23 -8.81 -24.72
CA ILE A 528 -37.35 -8.42 -25.82
C ILE A 528 -38.23 -8.12 -27.05
N VAL A 529 -37.97 -7.03 -27.81
CA VAL A 529 -38.05 -6.93 -29.30
C VAL A 529 -37.71 -5.49 -29.79
N PHE A 530 -36.99 -5.44 -30.92
CA PHE A 530 -36.60 -4.29 -31.77
C PHE A 530 -37.78 -3.40 -32.26
N LEU A 531 -37.59 -2.06 -32.34
CA LEU A 531 -37.61 -1.23 -33.58
C LEU A 531 -37.66 0.28 -33.33
N ASP A 532 -37.15 1.00 -34.34
CA ASP A 532 -36.91 2.42 -34.50
C ASP A 532 -38.09 3.39 -34.29
N THR A 533 -37.67 4.65 -34.12
CA THR A 533 -38.37 5.91 -34.49
C THR A 533 -39.32 6.53 -33.46
N LEU A 534 -38.88 7.61 -32.81
CA LEU A 534 -39.44 8.97 -32.98
C LEU A 534 -38.75 9.97 -32.03
N MET A 535 -37.83 10.76 -32.60
CA MET A 535 -37.48 12.13 -32.18
C MET A 535 -38.34 13.09 -33.04
N PRO A 536 -38.55 14.41 -32.74
CA PRO A 536 -37.60 15.28 -32.03
C PRO A 536 -38.16 16.45 -31.15
N GLY A 537 -37.26 17.01 -30.31
CA GLY A 537 -37.28 18.38 -29.77
C GLY A 537 -37.19 18.40 -28.23
N LEU A 538 -36.28 19.10 -27.53
CA LEU A 538 -35.35 20.17 -27.86
C LEU A 538 -34.31 20.30 -26.71
N VAL A 539 -33.04 19.98 -27.00
CA VAL A 539 -31.81 20.76 -26.71
C VAL A 539 -31.31 21.01 -25.26
N ARG A 540 -30.10 20.45 -25.02
CA ARG A 540 -28.92 20.91 -24.23
C ARG A 540 -28.87 20.73 -22.71
N GLY A 541 -27.97 19.82 -22.30
CA GLY A 541 -27.35 19.77 -20.97
C GLY A 541 -26.61 18.45 -20.75
N THR A 542 -25.45 18.25 -21.38
CA THR A 542 -24.62 17.04 -21.24
C THR A 542 -23.84 17.06 -19.93
N GLY A 543 -24.19 16.16 -19.01
CA GLY A 543 -23.34 15.68 -17.90
C GLY A 543 -23.53 14.17 -17.78
N PRO A 544 -22.48 13.35 -17.60
CA PRO A 544 -22.62 11.90 -17.62
C PRO A 544 -23.33 11.42 -16.34
N ARG A 545 -24.38 10.63 -16.53
CA ARG A 545 -24.99 9.79 -15.48
C ARG A 545 -23.91 8.87 -14.92
N ARG A 546 -23.61 8.99 -13.63
CA ARG A 546 -22.75 8.04 -12.90
C ARG A 546 -23.57 6.80 -12.57
N GLU A 547 -23.50 5.79 -13.42
CA GLU A 547 -23.85 4.42 -13.06
C GLU A 547 -22.93 3.96 -11.92
N LEU A 548 -23.49 3.22 -10.95
CA LEU A 548 -22.75 2.64 -9.82
C LEU A 548 -21.64 1.71 -10.34
N PHE A 549 -20.43 2.23 -10.42
CA PHE A 549 -19.18 1.50 -10.63
C PHE A 549 -18.77 0.76 -9.34
N VAL A 550 -19.58 -0.21 -8.90
CA VAL A 550 -19.22 -1.08 -7.75
C VAL A 550 -18.91 -2.50 -8.22
N ASP A 551 -19.51 -2.96 -9.32
CA ASP A 551 -19.39 -4.36 -9.76
C ASP A 551 -18.10 -4.71 -10.52
N ARG A 552 -17.31 -3.73 -10.98
CA ARG A 552 -16.14 -4.00 -11.83
C ARG A 552 -14.78 -4.02 -11.11
N CYS A 553 -14.75 -3.77 -9.80
CA CYS A 553 -13.52 -3.74 -8.99
C CYS A 553 -13.23 -5.05 -8.24
N LEU A 554 -14.08 -6.08 -8.36
CA LEU A 554 -14.06 -7.23 -7.47
C LEU A 554 -13.21 -8.43 -7.94
N ASP A 555 -12.62 -8.41 -9.14
CA ASP A 555 -12.00 -9.63 -9.71
C ASP A 555 -10.55 -9.52 -10.19
N THR A 556 -9.87 -8.40 -9.94
CA THR A 556 -8.44 -8.29 -10.25
C THR A 556 -7.73 -7.60 -9.09
N GLY A 557 -6.67 -8.21 -8.57
CA GLY A 557 -5.76 -7.61 -7.59
C GLY A 557 -4.95 -6.45 -8.19
N ASP A 558 -5.61 -5.53 -8.88
CA ASP A 558 -5.06 -4.42 -9.62
C ASP A 558 -4.94 -3.18 -8.70
N PRO A 559 -3.82 -2.45 -8.69
CA PRO A 559 -3.68 -1.16 -7.99
C PRO A 559 -4.61 -0.04 -8.50
N PHE A 560 -5.52 -0.34 -9.44
CA PHE A 560 -6.46 0.63 -10.02
C PHE A 560 -7.56 1.12 -9.06
N ALA A 561 -7.81 0.44 -7.93
CA ALA A 561 -8.78 0.92 -6.93
C ALA A 561 -8.38 2.28 -6.30
N GLU A 562 -7.09 2.62 -6.26
CA GLU A 562 -6.63 3.94 -5.81
C GLU A 562 -6.93 5.07 -6.81
N ARG A 563 -7.14 4.77 -8.10
CA ARG A 563 -7.36 5.80 -9.13
C ARG A 563 -8.80 6.34 -9.17
N SER A 564 -9.80 5.56 -8.78
CA SER A 564 -11.21 5.94 -9.02
C SER A 564 -11.82 6.86 -7.95
N ILE A 565 -11.30 6.90 -6.72
CA ILE A 565 -11.84 7.74 -5.63
C ILE A 565 -11.07 9.07 -5.51
N ALA A 566 -9.83 9.11 -6.01
CA ALA A 566 -8.93 10.26 -5.90
C ALA A 566 -9.15 11.36 -6.97
N ASP A 567 -9.97 11.12 -8.00
CA ASP A 567 -10.06 11.97 -9.20
C ASP A 567 -11.18 13.02 -9.18
N GLU A 568 -11.99 13.10 -8.11
CA GLU A 568 -12.86 14.26 -7.96
C GLU A 568 -12.06 15.48 -7.47
N PRO A 569 -12.04 16.60 -8.23
CA PRO A 569 -11.36 17.80 -7.79
C PRO A 569 -11.95 18.25 -6.45
N ARG A 570 -11.08 18.37 -5.43
CA ARG A 570 -11.49 18.87 -4.11
C ARG A 570 -11.98 20.30 -4.26
N ARG A 571 -13.13 20.60 -3.66
CA ARG A 571 -13.71 21.93 -3.72
C ARG A 571 -12.90 22.89 -2.85
N VAL A 572 -12.76 24.11 -3.30
CA VAL A 572 -12.12 25.18 -2.52
C VAL A 572 -13.19 25.89 -1.69
N LEU A 573 -12.91 26.12 -0.42
CA LEU A 573 -13.73 26.87 0.52
C LEU A 573 -13.07 28.23 0.75
N GLU A 574 -13.77 29.31 0.40
CA GLU A 574 -13.34 30.66 0.75
C GLU A 574 -13.73 31.00 2.20
N ALA A 575 -12.96 31.84 2.88
CA ALA A 575 -13.25 32.23 4.27
C ALA A 575 -14.65 32.85 4.42
N LYS A 576 -15.13 33.59 3.41
CA LYS A 576 -16.47 34.20 3.39
C LYS A 576 -17.61 33.20 3.24
N GLN A 577 -17.29 31.98 2.79
CA GLN A 577 -18.24 30.88 2.59
C GLN A 577 -18.28 29.93 3.80
N SER A 578 -17.44 30.16 4.83
CA SER A 578 -17.47 29.33 6.02
C SER A 578 -18.78 29.48 6.77
N SER A 579 -19.42 28.37 7.11
CA SER A 579 -20.63 28.34 7.94
C SER A 579 -20.21 28.24 9.41
N VAL A 580 -20.43 29.28 10.20
CA VAL A 580 -20.26 29.20 11.67
C VAL A 580 -21.66 29.14 12.27
N VAL A 581 -21.91 28.15 13.13
CA VAL A 581 -23.20 27.96 13.79
C VAL A 581 -23.05 28.39 15.27
N PRO A 582 -23.88 29.33 15.77
CA PRO A 582 -23.85 29.72 17.16
C PRO A 582 -24.15 28.55 18.11
N GLY A 583 -23.47 28.50 19.25
CA GLY A 583 -23.63 27.44 20.25
C GLY A 583 -22.90 26.14 19.92
N THR A 584 -21.99 26.15 18.96
CA THR A 584 -21.13 25.01 18.63
C THR A 584 -19.90 24.94 19.52
N VAL A 585 -19.31 23.74 19.62
CA VAL A 585 -18.07 23.51 20.36
C VAL A 585 -16.95 23.08 19.40
N LEU A 586 -15.86 23.84 19.36
CA LEU A 586 -14.61 23.49 18.68
C LEU A 586 -13.70 22.70 19.61
N ALA A 587 -13.60 21.39 19.38
CA ALA A 587 -12.73 20.49 20.14
C ALA A 587 -11.44 20.17 19.36
N ILE A 588 -10.31 20.70 19.80
CA ILE A 588 -9.00 20.52 19.17
C ILE A 588 -8.29 19.32 19.79
N LEU A 589 -8.21 18.22 19.06
CA LEU A 589 -7.61 16.96 19.47
C LEU A 589 -6.16 16.87 18.97
N VAL A 590 -5.22 16.78 19.91
CA VAL A 590 -3.79 16.79 19.64
C VAL A 590 -3.18 15.46 20.11
N PRO A 591 -2.85 14.55 19.20
CA PRO A 591 -2.18 13.30 19.56
C PRO A 591 -0.72 13.62 19.87
N PHE A 592 -0.25 13.17 21.04
CA PHE A 592 1.07 13.50 21.54
C PHE A 592 1.78 12.26 22.10
N ARG A 593 3.09 12.21 21.91
CA ARG A 593 4.00 11.36 22.68
C ARG A 593 5.39 11.93 22.53
N GLU A 594 6.15 11.95 23.62
CA GLU A 594 7.55 12.33 23.53
C GLU A 594 8.35 11.29 22.72
N ASP A 595 9.31 11.76 21.93
CA ASP A 595 10.22 10.90 21.19
C ASP A 595 11.50 10.59 22.00
N GLU A 596 12.31 9.66 21.48
CA GLU A 596 13.53 9.23 22.16
C GLU A 596 14.58 10.36 22.31
N TRP A 597 14.43 11.44 21.54
CA TRP A 597 15.35 12.56 21.47
C TRP A 597 14.86 13.78 22.29
N ASN A 598 13.73 13.66 22.99
CA ASN A 598 13.06 14.74 23.72
C ASN A 598 12.75 15.98 22.85
N SER A 599 12.38 15.75 21.58
CA SER A 599 12.19 16.81 20.60
C SER A 599 10.74 17.31 20.50
N ARG A 600 9.76 16.55 21.03
CA ARG A 600 8.33 16.89 20.95
C ARG A 600 7.87 17.76 22.11
N GLN A 601 8.47 17.68 23.30
CA GLN A 601 8.10 18.54 24.43
C GLN A 601 8.22 20.06 24.13
N PRO A 602 9.29 20.55 23.47
CA PRO A 602 9.36 21.97 23.07
C PRO A 602 8.28 22.36 22.06
N GLN A 603 7.84 21.43 21.20
CA GLN A 603 6.76 21.67 20.24
C GLN A 603 5.42 21.80 20.96
N LEU A 604 5.15 20.93 21.94
CA LEU A 604 3.96 21.03 22.79
C LEU A 604 3.94 22.36 23.57
N GLN A 605 5.09 22.80 24.09
CA GLN A 605 5.23 24.12 24.73
C GLN A 605 4.84 25.27 23.80
N ALA A 606 5.38 25.26 22.58
CA ALA A 606 5.08 26.27 21.57
C ALA A 606 3.60 26.24 21.18
N PHE A 607 3.04 25.04 20.99
CA PHE A 607 1.63 24.81 20.67
C PHE A 607 0.70 25.39 21.74
N VAL A 608 0.87 24.99 22.99
CA VAL A 608 0.03 25.45 24.11
C VAL A 608 0.10 26.97 24.24
N ARG A 609 1.30 27.56 24.14
CA ARG A 609 1.48 29.01 24.20
C ARG A 609 0.76 29.72 23.07
N HIS A 610 0.91 29.23 21.84
CA HIS A 610 0.32 29.83 20.65
C HIS A 610 -1.21 29.78 20.69
N PHE A 611 -1.77 28.62 21.05
CA PHE A 611 -3.22 28.46 21.16
C PHE A 611 -3.81 29.34 22.26
N GLN A 612 -3.16 29.42 23.43
CA GLN A 612 -3.65 30.25 24.53
C GLN A 612 -3.61 31.76 24.20
N THR A 613 -2.53 32.22 23.57
CA THR A 613 -2.25 33.67 23.46
C THR A 613 -2.69 34.29 22.13
N GLN A 614 -2.80 33.51 21.06
CA GLN A 614 -3.06 34.04 19.72
C GLN A 614 -4.28 33.40 19.06
N PHE A 615 -4.39 32.07 19.08
CA PHE A 615 -5.40 31.39 18.27
C PHE A 615 -6.78 31.31 18.94
N LEU A 616 -6.88 30.81 20.18
CA LEU A 616 -8.16 30.71 20.89
C LEU A 616 -8.84 32.06 21.16
N PRO A 617 -8.11 33.17 21.41
CA PRO A 617 -8.74 34.50 21.50
C PRO A 617 -9.45 34.97 20.23
N ALA A 618 -9.15 34.38 19.07
CA ALA A 618 -9.81 34.68 17.80
C ALA A 618 -11.07 33.85 17.54
N VAL A 619 -11.41 32.90 18.43
CA VAL A 619 -12.64 32.10 18.32
C VAL A 619 -13.85 33.04 18.48
N PRO A 620 -14.88 32.92 17.62
CA PRO A 620 -16.11 33.70 17.76
C PRO A 620 -16.74 33.54 19.15
N SER A 621 -17.32 34.62 19.70
CA SER A 621 -17.87 34.63 21.06
C SER A 621 -19.02 33.65 21.32
N ASP A 622 -19.66 33.18 20.25
CA ASP A 622 -20.76 32.23 20.23
C ASP A 622 -20.29 30.78 19.98
N VAL A 623 -18.98 30.55 19.88
CA VAL A 623 -18.35 29.23 19.74
C VAL A 623 -17.52 28.95 20.99
N GLU A 624 -17.77 27.82 21.64
CA GLU A 624 -16.93 27.35 22.75
C GLU A 624 -15.74 26.59 22.17
N ALA A 625 -14.54 26.77 22.73
CA ALA A 625 -13.35 26.06 22.27
C ALA A 625 -12.61 25.37 23.42
N CYS A 626 -12.15 24.15 23.18
CA CYS A 626 -11.29 23.41 24.09
C CYS A 626 -10.18 22.68 23.34
N VAL A 627 -9.06 22.49 24.02
CA VAL A 627 -7.88 21.79 23.51
C VAL A 627 -7.68 20.53 24.34
N MET A 628 -7.45 19.40 23.68
CA MET A 628 -7.23 18.11 24.29
C MET A 628 -5.92 17.50 23.81
N ILE A 629 -4.93 17.45 24.70
CA ILE A 629 -3.69 16.72 24.45
C ILE A 629 -3.91 15.26 24.84
N LEU A 630 -3.73 14.36 23.86
CA LEU A 630 -3.94 12.93 23.99
C LEU A 630 -2.57 12.27 23.99
N GLU A 631 -1.97 12.13 25.17
CA GLU A 631 -0.63 11.59 25.35
C GLU A 631 -0.66 10.06 25.38
N GLN A 632 0.09 9.40 24.50
CA GLN A 632 0.28 7.94 24.57
C GLN A 632 1.38 7.59 25.57
N VAL A 633 1.11 6.63 26.45
CA VAL A 633 2.12 6.10 27.39
C VAL A 633 3.38 5.58 26.68
N GLN A 634 4.52 5.72 27.36
CA GLN A 634 5.79 5.16 26.90
C GLN A 634 5.90 3.68 27.32
N ASP A 635 5.32 2.79 26.52
CA ASP A 635 5.25 1.33 26.77
C ASP A 635 6.15 0.51 25.82
N GLY A 636 6.94 1.19 24.97
CA GLY A 636 7.77 0.54 23.93
C GLY A 636 7.00 0.18 22.66
N SER A 637 5.69 0.46 22.58
CA SER A 637 4.93 0.32 21.34
C SER A 637 5.17 1.49 20.38
N ASN A 638 4.89 1.28 19.10
CA ASN A 638 4.91 2.38 18.13
C ASN A 638 3.81 3.40 18.44
N PHE A 639 3.96 4.63 17.96
CA PHE A 639 2.97 5.69 18.16
C PHE A 639 1.73 5.40 17.32
N ASN A 640 0.52 5.61 17.86
CA ASN A 640 -0.73 5.37 17.14
C ASN A 640 -1.62 6.61 17.15
N ARG A 641 -1.38 7.47 16.16
CA ARG A 641 -2.08 8.75 15.97
C ARG A 641 -3.59 8.58 15.83
N GLY A 642 -4.03 7.68 14.93
CA GLY A 642 -5.44 7.46 14.64
C GLY A 642 -6.23 6.94 15.85
N LYS A 643 -5.66 5.99 16.60
CA LYS A 643 -6.29 5.44 17.80
C LYS A 643 -6.39 6.47 18.92
N LEU A 644 -5.39 7.33 19.13
CA LEU A 644 -5.48 8.45 20.07
C LEU A 644 -6.62 9.41 19.69
N LEU A 645 -6.71 9.81 18.42
CA LEU A 645 -7.77 10.70 17.94
C LEU A 645 -9.17 10.08 18.09
N ASN A 646 -9.31 8.77 17.89
CA ASN A 646 -10.54 8.03 18.20
C ASN A 646 -10.90 8.10 19.69
N VAL A 647 -9.92 8.01 20.60
CA VAL A 647 -10.14 8.19 22.05
C VAL A 647 -10.62 9.61 22.36
N GLY A 648 -9.98 10.62 21.80
CA GLY A 648 -10.40 12.02 21.95
C GLY A 648 -11.83 12.26 21.46
N ALA A 649 -12.19 11.76 20.28
CA ALA A 649 -13.55 11.89 19.75
C ALA A 649 -14.60 11.18 20.63
N ARG A 650 -14.28 9.99 21.18
CA ARG A 650 -15.15 9.31 22.16
C ARG A 650 -15.32 10.13 23.44
N TRP A 651 -14.24 10.76 23.90
CA TRP A 651 -14.26 11.62 25.08
C TRP A 651 -15.16 12.84 24.85
N CYS A 652 -15.01 13.53 23.71
CA CYS A 652 -15.87 14.64 23.32
C CYS A 652 -17.35 14.24 23.33
N ARG A 653 -17.68 13.10 22.73
CA ARG A 653 -19.05 12.56 22.72
C ARG A 653 -19.61 12.32 24.13
N SER A 654 -18.76 11.94 25.08
CA SER A 654 -19.20 11.60 26.44
C SER A 654 -19.35 12.80 27.38
N ARG A 655 -18.59 13.88 27.17
CA ARG A 655 -18.46 14.99 28.14
C ARG A 655 -18.92 16.35 27.63
N LEU A 656 -18.95 16.55 26.32
CA LEU A 656 -19.51 17.77 25.74
C LEU A 656 -21.03 17.56 25.56
N CYS A 657 -21.83 18.56 25.94
CA CYS A 657 -23.29 18.46 26.02
C CYS A 657 -23.93 17.89 24.74
N SER A 658 -24.90 16.99 24.88
CA SER A 658 -25.55 16.28 23.75
C SER A 658 -26.28 17.17 22.75
N ASP A 659 -26.57 18.42 23.13
CA ASP A 659 -27.47 19.29 22.39
C ASP A 659 -26.72 20.28 21.49
N LYS A 660 -25.38 20.28 21.54
CA LYS A 660 -24.53 21.17 20.73
C LYS A 660 -23.83 20.38 19.63
N ASP A 661 -23.73 20.98 18.44
CA ASP A 661 -22.87 20.44 17.39
C ASP A 661 -21.40 20.62 17.78
N ILE A 662 -20.63 19.54 17.65
CA ILE A 662 -19.20 19.51 18.01
C ILE A 662 -18.38 19.42 16.73
N ILE A 663 -17.54 20.43 16.50
CA ILE A 663 -16.52 20.45 15.46
C ILE A 663 -15.27 19.80 16.04
N LEU A 664 -14.88 18.65 15.50
CA LEU A 664 -13.60 18.04 15.79
C LEU A 664 -12.52 18.67 14.92
N CYS A 665 -11.45 19.12 15.55
CA CYS A 665 -10.22 19.51 14.89
C CYS A 665 -9.13 18.49 15.21
N LEU A 666 -8.76 17.68 14.22
CA LEU A 666 -7.70 16.67 14.31
C LEU A 666 -6.38 17.37 13.98
N HIS A 667 -5.49 17.55 14.96
CA HIS A 667 -4.42 18.54 14.87
C HIS A 667 -3.04 17.98 15.26
N ASP A 668 -2.04 18.08 14.38
CA ASP A 668 -0.65 17.77 14.75
C ASP A 668 -0.05 18.86 15.67
N VAL A 669 0.73 18.46 16.68
CA VAL A 669 1.30 19.39 17.69
C VAL A 669 2.31 20.39 17.11
N ASP A 670 2.92 20.09 15.96
CA ASP A 670 4.00 20.88 15.34
C ASP A 670 3.53 21.92 14.33
N MET A 671 2.21 22.14 14.22
CA MET A 671 1.60 23.16 13.37
C MET A 671 0.92 24.25 14.21
N LEU A 672 1.25 25.50 13.93
CA LEU A 672 0.79 26.68 14.66
C LEU A 672 -0.02 27.56 13.70
N PRO A 673 -1.37 27.52 13.76
CA PRO A 673 -2.22 28.23 12.81
C PRO A 673 -2.23 29.74 13.06
N ASP A 674 -2.15 30.53 11.99
CA ASP A 674 -2.45 31.96 12.09
C ASP A 674 -3.94 32.18 12.39
N PRO A 675 -4.32 33.18 13.23
CA PRO A 675 -5.73 33.49 13.52
C PRO A 675 -6.62 33.70 12.30
N SER A 676 -6.07 34.12 11.15
CA SER A 676 -6.79 34.21 9.87
C SER A 676 -7.38 32.88 9.38
N LEU A 677 -6.93 31.74 9.92
CA LEU A 677 -7.46 30.42 9.59
C LEU A 677 -8.71 30.03 10.39
N MET A 678 -9.11 30.83 11.39
CA MET A 678 -10.25 30.53 12.25
C MET A 678 -11.56 30.22 11.49
N PRO A 679 -11.92 30.91 10.38
CA PRO A 679 -13.12 30.57 9.60
C PRO A 679 -13.15 29.10 9.12
N PHE A 680 -11.99 28.52 8.81
CA PHE A 680 -11.87 27.12 8.39
C PHE A 680 -11.93 26.15 9.58
N TYR A 681 -11.47 26.57 10.76
CA TYR A 681 -11.57 25.79 11.99
C TYR A 681 -13.00 25.72 12.52
N CYS A 682 -13.75 26.83 12.41
CA CYS A 682 -15.13 26.94 12.87
C CYS A 682 -16.17 26.57 11.80
N HIS A 683 -15.75 26.09 10.62
CA HIS A 683 -16.68 25.64 9.59
C HIS A 683 -17.50 24.43 10.08
N CYS A 684 -18.80 24.64 10.21
CA CYS A 684 -19.76 23.70 10.75
C CYS A 684 -20.88 23.47 9.73
N LYS A 685 -20.77 22.35 8.99
CA LYS A 685 -21.80 21.90 8.05
C LYS A 685 -21.72 20.39 7.84
N GLN A 686 -22.87 19.72 8.00
CA GLN A 686 -22.96 18.26 7.85
C GLN A 686 -22.63 17.82 6.43
N GLY A 687 -21.82 16.76 6.32
CA GLY A 687 -21.35 16.24 5.04
C GLY A 687 -20.21 17.05 4.43
N GLU A 688 -19.60 17.99 5.17
CA GLU A 688 -18.43 18.75 4.72
C GLU A 688 -17.29 18.62 5.77
N CYS A 689 -16.08 18.41 5.28
CA CYS A 689 -14.87 18.40 6.11
C CYS A 689 -13.79 19.26 5.47
N VAL A 690 -13.00 19.98 6.26
CA VAL A 690 -12.01 20.93 5.76
C VAL A 690 -10.60 20.42 6.06
N HIS A 691 -9.80 20.22 5.01
CA HIS A 691 -8.40 19.83 5.14
C HIS A 691 -7.50 21.07 5.29
N VAL A 692 -7.45 21.64 6.49
CA VAL A 692 -6.71 22.88 6.75
C VAL A 692 -5.20 22.71 6.55
N GLY A 693 -4.65 21.52 6.86
CA GLY A 693 -3.24 21.18 6.66
C GLY A 693 -2.75 21.26 5.22
N TRP A 694 -3.67 21.36 4.24
CA TRP A 694 -3.34 21.56 2.83
C TRP A 694 -2.55 22.85 2.56
N ILE A 695 -2.72 23.88 3.39
CA ILE A 695 -2.09 25.19 3.21
C ILE A 695 -0.56 25.09 3.17
N ASN A 696 0.02 24.19 3.96
CA ASN A 696 1.47 24.03 4.00
C ASN A 696 2.02 23.19 2.85
N ARG A 697 1.16 22.54 2.05
CA ARG A 697 1.52 21.60 0.97
C ARG A 697 2.67 20.65 1.34
N LYS A 698 2.63 20.12 2.56
CA LYS A 698 3.70 19.27 3.11
C LYS A 698 4.05 18.10 2.19
N TYR A 699 3.05 17.52 1.51
CA TYR A 699 3.24 16.47 0.50
C TYR A 699 2.37 16.69 -0.74
N ASP A 700 2.94 16.45 -1.93
CA ASP A 700 2.31 16.74 -3.22
C ASP A 700 1.67 15.49 -3.86
N TYR A 701 0.70 14.87 -3.17
CA TYR A 701 -0.11 13.78 -3.75
C TYR A 701 -1.61 13.97 -3.52
N ALA A 702 -2.41 13.59 -4.53
CA ALA A 702 -3.83 13.95 -4.65
C ALA A 702 -4.73 13.51 -3.48
N SER A 703 -4.37 12.41 -2.79
CA SER A 703 -5.13 11.87 -1.64
C SER A 703 -4.64 12.34 -0.27
N PHE A 704 -3.61 13.19 -0.19
CA PHE A 704 -3.05 13.65 1.09
C PHE A 704 -4.11 14.33 1.97
N PHE A 705 -4.23 13.88 3.21
CA PHE A 705 -5.26 14.32 4.17
C PHE A 705 -4.71 14.36 5.61
N GLY A 706 -3.40 14.58 5.74
CA GLY A 706 -2.73 14.59 7.03
C GLY A 706 -2.49 15.98 7.58
N GLY A 707 -2.07 16.04 8.83
CA GLY A 707 -1.78 17.30 9.49
C GLY A 707 -2.97 17.86 10.27
N VAL A 708 -3.71 18.82 9.68
CA VAL A 708 -4.88 19.44 10.31
C VAL A 708 -6.13 19.20 9.47
N CYS A 709 -7.17 18.65 10.09
CA CYS A 709 -8.49 18.47 9.49
C CYS A 709 -9.59 18.88 10.48
N THR A 710 -10.63 19.56 9.99
CA THR A 710 -11.84 19.83 10.77
C THR A 710 -13.08 19.17 10.15
N LEU A 711 -13.96 18.66 11.01
CA LEU A 711 -15.22 18.03 10.61
C LEU A 711 -16.16 17.89 11.82
N LEU A 712 -17.44 17.68 11.56
CA LEU A 712 -18.40 17.40 12.63
C LEU A 712 -18.14 16.02 13.26
N LEU A 713 -18.32 15.95 14.59
CA LEU A 713 -18.26 14.69 15.33
C LEU A 713 -19.24 13.65 14.76
N SER A 714 -20.44 14.08 14.36
CA SER A 714 -21.44 13.19 13.74
C SER A 714 -20.92 12.54 12.46
N ASP A 715 -20.29 13.32 11.56
CA ASP A 715 -19.70 12.82 10.32
C ASP A 715 -18.50 11.90 10.58
N PHE A 716 -17.65 12.24 11.55
CA PHE A 716 -16.54 11.37 11.98
C PHE A 716 -17.03 10.02 12.50
N LEU A 717 -18.11 10.02 13.29
CA LEU A 717 -18.74 8.82 13.82
C LEU A 717 -19.38 7.97 12.71
N VAL A 718 -20.10 8.59 11.76
CA VAL A 718 -20.69 7.88 10.61
C VAL A 718 -19.61 7.25 9.73
N ALA A 719 -18.49 7.94 9.53
CA ALA A 719 -17.35 7.39 8.82
C ALA A 719 -16.63 6.25 9.57
N GLY A 720 -16.96 6.01 10.85
CA GLY A 720 -16.29 5.02 11.68
C GLY A 720 -14.91 5.46 12.19
N GLY A 721 -14.61 6.77 12.14
CA GLY A 721 -13.34 7.35 12.61
C GLY A 721 -12.09 6.75 11.95
N PHE A 722 -10.95 6.88 12.63
CA PHE A 722 -9.69 6.31 12.16
C PHE A 722 -9.66 4.77 12.29
N PRO A 723 -8.84 4.08 11.48
CA PRO A 723 -8.49 2.69 11.75
C PRO A 723 -7.65 2.58 13.04
N ASN A 724 -7.92 1.58 13.87
CA ASN A 724 -7.25 1.42 15.17
C ASN A 724 -5.89 0.70 15.09
N ASN A 725 -5.64 -0.04 14.01
CA ASN A 725 -4.47 -0.93 13.89
C ASN A 725 -3.31 -0.35 13.07
N PHE A 726 -3.22 0.98 12.98
CA PHE A 726 -2.15 1.69 12.26
C PHE A 726 -1.11 2.17 13.26
N TRP A 727 -0.03 1.39 13.40
CA TRP A 727 1.02 1.60 14.39
C TRP A 727 2.29 2.09 13.70
N GLY A 728 2.81 3.25 14.09
CA GLY A 728 3.94 3.90 13.43
C GLY A 728 3.50 4.89 12.35
N TRP A 729 4.42 5.25 11.46
CA TRP A 729 4.21 6.36 10.53
C TRP A 729 3.30 6.01 9.35
N GLY A 730 2.25 6.81 9.15
CA GLY A 730 1.55 7.01 7.88
C GLY A 730 0.42 6.04 7.52
N ARG A 731 -0.35 6.47 6.50
CA ARG A 731 -1.51 5.83 5.85
C ARG A 731 -2.83 5.79 6.63
N GLU A 732 -2.86 6.14 7.91
CA GLU A 732 -4.09 6.24 8.69
C GLU A 732 -5.01 7.37 8.17
N ASP A 733 -4.41 8.49 7.76
CA ASP A 733 -5.11 9.63 7.17
C ASP A 733 -5.72 9.31 5.79
N ASP A 734 -5.01 8.49 5.00
CA ASP A 734 -5.51 8.01 3.70
C ASP A 734 -6.78 7.15 3.87
N VAL A 735 -6.83 6.33 4.94
CA VAL A 735 -8.03 5.55 5.29
C VAL A 735 -9.16 6.46 5.77
N LEU A 736 -8.89 7.41 6.67
CA LEU A 736 -9.91 8.34 7.14
C LEU A 736 -10.52 9.13 5.97
N HIS A 737 -9.68 9.65 5.06
CA HIS A 737 -10.16 10.33 3.85
C HIS A 737 -11.10 9.44 3.04
N SER A 738 -10.70 8.18 2.82
CA SER A 738 -11.52 7.21 2.08
C SER A 738 -12.86 6.93 2.79
N ARG A 739 -12.84 6.77 4.12
CA ARG A 739 -14.05 6.55 4.94
C ARG A 739 -14.98 7.75 4.92
N LEU A 740 -14.46 8.96 5.05
CA LEU A 740 -15.26 10.19 4.99
C LEU A 740 -15.95 10.32 3.63
N ARG A 741 -15.25 10.04 2.53
CA ARG A 741 -15.84 10.07 1.17
C ARG A 741 -16.88 8.97 0.94
N LEU A 742 -16.57 7.72 1.33
CA LEU A 742 -17.39 6.55 0.96
C LEU A 742 -18.51 6.27 1.97
N LEU A 743 -18.19 6.29 3.26
CA LEU A 743 -19.12 5.95 4.34
C LEU A 743 -19.83 7.20 4.88
N GLY A 744 -19.05 8.26 5.16
CA GLY A 744 -19.56 9.54 5.63
C GLY A 744 -20.24 10.38 4.55
N ARG A 745 -20.01 10.07 3.26
CA ARG A 745 -20.43 10.86 2.10
C ARG A 745 -20.03 12.34 2.19
N CYS A 746 -18.92 12.62 2.86
CA CYS A 746 -18.43 13.97 3.07
C CYS A 746 -17.74 14.51 1.81
N SER A 747 -17.96 15.79 1.52
CA SER A 747 -17.14 16.56 0.60
C SER A 747 -15.89 17.06 1.32
N VAL A 748 -14.71 16.75 0.79
CA VAL A 748 -13.43 17.24 1.31
C VAL A 748 -13.12 18.59 0.70
N LEU A 749 -13.12 19.62 1.53
CA LEU A 749 -12.87 21.02 1.16
C LEU A 749 -11.41 21.40 1.44
N LEU A 750 -10.86 22.26 0.60
CA LEU A 750 -9.54 22.87 0.77
C LEU A 750 -9.72 24.36 1.07
N PRO A 751 -9.00 24.96 2.03
CA PRO A 751 -8.99 26.41 2.20
C PRO A 751 -8.53 27.12 0.92
N ALA A 752 -9.18 28.22 0.57
CA ALA A 752 -8.70 29.11 -0.48
C ALA A 752 -7.32 29.66 -0.09
N MET A 753 -6.32 29.44 -0.95
CA MET A 753 -4.96 29.92 -0.73
C MET A 753 -4.92 31.43 -1.03
N GLU A 754 -5.25 32.27 -0.04
CA GLU A 754 -5.01 33.72 -0.11
C GLU A 754 -3.56 34.04 0.28
N ASP A 755 -2.98 35.08 -0.33
CA ASP A 755 -1.60 35.52 -0.05
C ASP A 755 -1.44 35.87 1.44
N GLY A 756 -0.59 35.12 2.16
CA GLY A 756 -0.27 35.36 3.56
C GLY A 756 -0.86 34.39 4.58
N LEU A 757 -1.72 33.44 4.17
CA LEU A 757 -2.15 32.34 5.04
C LEU A 757 -0.97 31.39 5.32
N VAL A 758 -0.55 31.29 6.59
CA VAL A 758 0.58 30.46 7.01
C VAL A 758 0.18 29.64 8.24
N MET A 759 0.43 28.33 8.23
CA MET A 759 0.67 27.63 9.51
C MET A 759 2.16 27.59 9.77
N GLN A 760 2.57 28.25 10.84
CA GLN A 760 3.96 28.29 11.27
C GLN A 760 4.32 26.94 11.91
N GLY A 761 5.59 26.54 11.84
CA GLY A 761 6.09 25.43 12.62
C GLY A 761 7.53 25.72 13.03
N PRO A 762 7.99 25.27 14.20
CA PRO A 762 9.31 25.60 14.75
C PRO A 762 10.50 25.12 13.92
N PHE A 763 10.27 24.40 12.81
CA PHE A 763 11.28 23.91 11.86
C PHE A 763 11.11 24.40 10.41
N PHE A 764 10.17 25.32 10.14
CA PHE A 764 10.08 25.99 8.83
C PHE A 764 11.02 27.21 8.76
N GLU A 765 12.27 27.07 9.22
CA GLU A 765 13.30 28.03 8.82
C GLU A 765 13.59 27.87 7.33
N LYS A 766 13.58 29.01 6.64
CA LYS A 766 13.90 29.28 5.22
C LYS A 766 14.44 28.09 4.43
N LYS A 767 13.81 27.81 3.28
CA LYS A 767 14.31 27.06 2.12
C LYS A 767 15.83 27.21 1.94
N GLN A 768 16.61 26.38 2.63
CA GLN A 768 17.96 25.98 2.28
C GLN A 768 17.86 24.49 2.00
N GLU A 769 17.96 24.17 0.71
CA GLU A 769 18.21 22.86 0.10
C GLU A 769 18.23 21.66 1.08
N LYS A 770 17.04 21.20 1.49
CA LYS A 770 16.87 19.84 2.01
C LYS A 770 16.62 18.90 0.84
N PRO A 771 17.18 17.68 0.85
CA PRO A 771 16.85 16.66 -0.13
C PRO A 771 15.34 16.39 -0.08
N GLU A 772 14.72 16.17 -1.25
CA GLU A 772 13.28 15.94 -1.42
C GLU A 772 12.70 15.11 -0.26
N GLU A 773 11.83 15.72 0.56
CA GLU A 773 11.16 15.02 1.66
C GLU A 773 10.32 13.89 1.05
N VAL A 774 10.78 12.66 1.25
CA VAL A 774 10.27 11.47 0.60
C VAL A 774 8.83 11.21 1.06
N CYS A 775 7.91 10.94 0.12
CA CYS A 775 6.51 10.68 0.39
C CYS A 775 6.31 9.68 1.57
N PRO A 776 5.47 9.99 2.58
CA PRO A 776 5.25 9.14 3.75
C PRO A 776 4.80 7.71 3.40
N ARG A 777 4.15 7.54 2.24
CA ARG A 777 3.72 6.22 1.73
C ARG A 777 4.87 5.26 1.47
N GLN A 778 6.08 5.77 1.24
CA GLN A 778 7.27 4.97 0.95
C GLN A 778 7.96 4.46 2.23
N HIS A 779 7.71 5.09 3.38
CA HIS A 779 8.30 4.75 4.68
C HIS A 779 7.31 4.13 5.67
N SER A 780 6.03 4.06 5.31
CA SER A 780 4.99 3.44 6.14
C SER A 780 4.97 1.92 5.98
N ASP A 781 5.06 1.20 7.11
CA ASP A 781 4.84 -0.26 7.17
C ASP A 781 3.34 -0.63 7.12
N ASN A 782 2.46 0.36 7.30
CA ASN A 782 1.02 0.14 7.29
C ASN A 782 0.54 -0.20 5.86
N ARG A 783 -0.44 -1.10 5.74
CA ARG A 783 -1.10 -1.44 4.47
C ARG A 783 -2.58 -1.12 4.55
N ILE A 784 -3.10 -0.44 3.52
CA ILE A 784 -4.53 -0.19 3.39
C ILE A 784 -5.15 -1.41 2.69
N CYS A 785 -6.16 -1.99 3.32
CA CYS A 785 -6.93 -3.11 2.81
C CYS A 785 -8.41 -2.69 2.76
N LEU A 786 -9.23 -3.39 1.98
CA LEU A 786 -10.66 -3.07 1.83
C LEU A 786 -11.39 -3.05 3.18
N GLN A 787 -11.04 -3.96 4.11
CA GLN A 787 -11.57 -3.96 5.48
C GLN A 787 -11.39 -2.63 6.21
N HIS A 788 -10.26 -1.95 6.00
CA HIS A 788 -9.99 -0.66 6.62
C HIS A 788 -10.87 0.41 6.00
N VAL A 789 -11.06 0.40 4.68
CA VAL A 789 -11.92 1.38 4.00
C VAL A 789 -13.40 1.18 4.33
N LEU A 790 -13.84 -0.07 4.51
CA LEU A 790 -15.21 -0.43 4.86
C LEU A 790 -15.54 -0.27 6.35
N GLY A 791 -14.59 0.18 7.19
CA GLY A 791 -14.85 0.44 8.60
C GLY A 791 -14.96 -0.81 9.47
N LEU A 792 -14.31 -1.93 9.12
CA LEU A 792 -14.30 -3.13 9.97
C LEU A 792 -13.41 -2.98 11.23
N ASP A 793 -12.50 -2.02 11.23
CA ASP A 793 -11.76 -1.56 12.41
C ASP A 793 -12.04 -0.07 12.65
N ASN A 794 -12.91 0.27 13.60
CA ASN A 794 -13.49 1.61 13.68
C ASN A 794 -13.50 2.17 15.09
N ILE A 795 -13.91 3.42 15.22
CA ILE A 795 -14.02 4.10 16.51
C ILE A 795 -14.90 3.35 17.51
N PHE A 796 -15.83 2.47 17.09
CA PHE A 796 -16.72 1.71 17.97
C PHE A 796 -16.14 0.39 18.48
N ASP A 797 -14.99 -0.05 17.98
CA ASP A 797 -14.34 -1.28 18.44
C ASP A 797 -14.19 -1.30 19.97
N THR A 798 -14.25 -2.50 20.54
CA THR A 798 -14.21 -2.76 21.99
C THR A 798 -12.97 -2.11 22.61
N PRO A 799 -13.10 -1.40 23.75
CA PRO A 799 -12.03 -0.53 24.25
C PRO A 799 -10.76 -1.34 24.53
N SER A 800 -9.73 -1.07 23.74
CA SER A 800 -8.34 -1.50 23.97
C SER A 800 -7.50 -0.32 24.45
N PHE A 801 -8.12 0.60 25.19
CA PHE A 801 -7.44 1.74 25.79
C PHE A 801 -7.89 1.94 27.23
N LYS A 802 -7.02 2.53 28.05
CA LYS A 802 -7.27 2.92 29.43
C LYS A 802 -6.74 4.35 29.63
N VAL A 803 -7.55 5.22 30.23
CA VAL A 803 -7.05 6.52 30.71
C VAL A 803 -6.24 6.26 31.97
N VAL A 804 -4.97 6.66 31.95
CA VAL A 804 -4.02 6.48 33.05
C VAL A 804 -4.03 7.69 33.97
N ASP A 805 -4.05 8.89 33.39
CA ASP A 805 -4.01 10.15 34.11
C ASP A 805 -4.77 11.22 33.32
N GLN A 806 -5.31 12.23 34.01
CA GLN A 806 -6.03 13.33 33.39
C GLN A 806 -5.87 14.61 34.22
N GLU A 807 -5.58 15.71 33.52
CA GLU A 807 -5.49 17.04 34.10
C GLU A 807 -6.28 18.04 33.26
N ASP A 808 -7.12 18.86 33.89
CA ASP A 808 -7.99 19.82 33.22
C ASP A 808 -7.79 21.22 33.81
N CYS A 809 -7.63 22.25 32.96
CA CYS A 809 -7.56 23.65 33.37
C CYS A 809 -8.57 24.55 32.61
N GLY A 810 -9.76 24.02 32.35
CA GLY A 810 -10.88 24.72 31.73
C GLY A 810 -10.81 24.68 30.19
N TRP A 811 -9.85 25.39 29.60
CA TRP A 811 -9.69 25.45 28.13
C TRP A 811 -8.79 24.35 27.57
N LEU A 812 -7.97 23.73 28.41
CA LEU A 812 -7.01 22.68 28.07
C LEU A 812 -7.20 21.46 28.97
N SER A 813 -7.25 20.29 28.35
CA SER A 813 -7.24 18.98 28.99
C SER A 813 -6.04 18.18 28.51
N HIS A 814 -5.26 17.60 29.42
CA HIS A 814 -4.16 16.70 29.13
C HIS A 814 -4.50 15.30 29.64
N ILE A 815 -4.59 14.34 28.72
CA ILE A 815 -5.06 12.97 29.01
C ILE A 815 -3.96 11.99 28.62
N LEU A 816 -3.45 11.25 29.61
CA LEU A 816 -2.50 10.16 29.40
C LEU A 816 -3.25 8.85 29.15
N VAL A 817 -2.99 8.20 28.01
CA VAL A 817 -3.72 7.05 27.52
C VAL A 817 -2.80 5.86 27.30
N ASP A 818 -3.14 4.74 27.92
CA ASP A 818 -2.55 3.43 27.65
C ASP A 818 -3.33 2.72 26.55
N LEU A 819 -2.69 2.47 25.41
CA LEU A 819 -3.28 1.82 24.25
C LEU A 819 -3.01 0.30 24.20
N SER A 820 -2.28 -0.25 25.19
CA SER A 820 -1.84 -1.65 25.28
C SER A 820 -2.77 -2.55 26.11
N ALA A 821 -3.71 -1.95 26.85
CA ALA A 821 -4.58 -2.66 27.79
C ALA A 821 -5.42 -3.76 27.09
N ARG A 822 -5.14 -5.03 27.46
CA ARG A 822 -5.95 -6.21 27.08
C ARG A 822 -7.20 -6.31 27.95
N GLN A 823 -8.27 -6.88 27.36
CA GLN A 823 -9.56 -7.20 27.98
C GLN A 823 -9.44 -7.63 29.45
N GLY A 824 -9.89 -6.77 30.37
CA GLY A 824 -10.01 -7.05 31.80
C GLY A 824 -10.73 -5.90 32.51
N SER A 825 -11.94 -6.18 32.99
CA SER A 825 -12.80 -5.38 33.89
C SER A 825 -12.88 -3.86 33.68
N PHE A 826 -14.03 -3.43 33.16
CA PHE A 826 -14.57 -2.08 33.30
C PHE A 826 -14.75 -1.79 34.81
N SER A 827 -14.03 -0.82 35.36
CA SER A 827 -14.51 -0.07 36.53
C SER A 827 -15.17 1.19 35.99
N GLU A 828 -16.41 1.43 36.40
CA GLU A 828 -17.11 2.69 36.14
C GLU A 828 -16.23 3.88 36.51
N PHE A 829 -16.47 5.01 35.82
CA PHE A 829 -15.87 6.30 36.09
C PHE A 829 -16.14 6.73 37.55
N GLU A 830 -15.29 6.31 38.47
CA GLU A 830 -15.22 6.88 39.81
C GLU A 830 -14.13 7.96 39.82
N ALA A 831 -14.58 9.19 40.04
CA ALA A 831 -13.73 10.27 40.47
C ALA A 831 -13.34 10.03 41.92
N ASP A 832 -12.17 9.44 42.19
CA ASP A 832 -11.48 9.70 43.44
C ASP A 832 -9.96 9.52 43.33
N GLY A 833 -9.26 10.32 44.14
CA GLY A 833 -7.88 10.73 43.90
C GLY A 833 -6.80 9.71 44.29
N GLY A 834 -5.67 9.86 43.58
CA GLY A 834 -4.34 9.67 44.12
C GLY A 834 -3.56 8.46 43.59
N LEU A 835 -2.58 8.70 42.71
CA LEU A 835 -1.15 8.49 42.98
C LEU A 835 -0.27 8.71 41.72
N LYS A 836 0.53 9.77 41.78
CA LYS A 836 1.88 10.01 41.22
C LYS A 836 2.36 9.21 39.98
N GLY A 837 2.62 9.95 38.89
CA GLY A 837 4.02 10.09 38.45
C GLY A 837 4.35 10.06 36.95
N SER A 838 3.91 11.03 36.15
CA SER A 838 4.67 11.55 34.99
C SER A 838 4.05 12.84 34.41
N SER A 839 2.75 12.84 34.07
CA SER A 839 2.05 14.00 33.47
C SER A 839 1.99 15.23 34.38
N ALA A 840 1.77 15.03 35.68
CA ALA A 840 1.71 16.13 36.67
C ALA A 840 3.00 16.96 36.80
N ARG A 841 4.17 16.43 36.43
CA ARG A 841 5.38 17.26 36.32
C ARG A 841 5.40 18.03 35.01
N THR A 842 4.81 17.50 33.95
CA THR A 842 4.81 18.08 32.61
C THR A 842 3.88 19.27 32.55
N LEU A 843 2.59 19.14 32.87
CA LEU A 843 1.68 20.30 32.86
C LEU A 843 2.07 21.33 33.91
N ALA A 844 2.48 20.92 35.12
CA ALA A 844 2.97 21.87 36.12
C ALA A 844 4.27 22.57 35.69
N LYS A 845 5.20 21.90 34.97
CA LYS A 845 6.38 22.57 34.36
C LYS A 845 5.99 23.48 33.21
N LEU A 846 5.00 23.11 32.39
CA LEU A 846 4.46 23.95 31.32
C LEU A 846 3.85 25.21 31.93
N LEU A 847 2.88 25.06 32.85
CA LEU A 847 2.22 26.14 33.58
C LEU A 847 3.21 27.02 34.37
N LYS A 848 4.19 26.42 35.05
CA LYS A 848 5.21 27.16 35.83
C LYS A 848 6.25 27.88 34.96
N ALA A 849 6.58 27.35 33.77
CA ALA A 849 7.40 28.06 32.79
C ALA A 849 6.70 29.30 32.20
N PHE A 850 5.37 29.42 32.39
CA PHE A 850 4.61 30.61 32.01
C PHE A 850 4.57 31.68 33.11
N GLU A 851 4.76 31.33 34.39
CA GLU A 851 4.82 32.29 35.51
C GLU A 851 6.12 33.12 35.52
N ASP A 852 7.22 32.60 34.95
CA ASP A 852 8.55 33.25 34.97
C ASP A 852 8.81 34.23 33.80
N VAL A 853 7.76 34.70 33.10
CA VAL A 853 7.88 35.73 32.05
C VAL A 853 7.30 37.05 32.58
N PRO A 854 8.10 38.14 32.67
CA PRO A 854 7.60 39.41 33.20
C PRO A 854 6.59 40.02 32.22
N LEU A 855 5.30 39.90 32.55
CA LEU A 855 4.24 40.71 31.97
C LEU A 855 4.42 42.14 32.46
N ARG A 856 5.10 42.98 31.65
CA ARG A 856 4.98 44.44 31.76
C ARG A 856 3.75 44.89 30.99
N ASP A 857 2.80 45.42 31.76
CA ASP A 857 1.87 46.50 31.46
C ASP A 857 1.24 46.57 30.06
N THR A 858 -0.02 46.13 29.97
CA THR A 858 -1.12 46.92 29.35
C THR A 858 -2.46 46.24 29.67
N PHE A 859 -3.01 46.51 30.86
CA PHE A 859 -4.45 46.48 31.07
C PHE A 859 -4.95 47.92 31.01
N GLY A 860 -5.75 48.22 29.98
CA GLY A 860 -6.56 49.43 29.89
C GLY A 860 -7.87 49.03 29.24
N TRP A 861 -8.82 48.61 30.06
CA TRP A 861 -10.23 48.46 29.71
C TRP A 861 -11.01 49.58 30.41
N GLU A 862 -11.88 50.25 29.67
CA GLU A 862 -13.25 50.52 30.13
C GLU A 862 -14.18 49.54 29.42
#